data_AF-A0A3A8YNN0-F1
#
_entry.id   AF-A0A3A8YNN0-F1
#
_cell.length_a   1.000
_cell.length_b   1.000
_cell.length_c   1.000
_cell.angle_alpha   90.00
_cell.angle_beta   90.00
_cell.angle_gamma   90.00
#
_symmetry.space_group_name_H-M   'P 1'
#
loop_
_entity.id
_entity.type
_entity.pdbx_description
1 polymer ?
#
loop_
_entity_poly.entity_id
_entity_poly.type
_entity_poly.pdbx_seq_one_letter_code
_entity_poly.pdbx_strand_id
1 'polypeptide(L)'
;MIQTSPAFRAAVVGSPRRVDILAVVDLSDPDLTWEPMGYDSLAPWCVPEQLHDHELDPPARYAALERGRWLLGGGSKVFPDGYQVKESMGFANDALSGPDGTFSPAAWVEERFAHVRILQTVSIYFSTDPADGVPMDFTVEVRSGDTVYFTKTFTGNRATEVSIDGFTVQQPTAIRLTCTRWSLPSRRMRAVEIMTGLYERWGPRMLASFSCVQQGEFSCLSLPYGSVTLAMDNKSRRFEPRRKDSIFASIEERQGVEVYIGVRVASRAFERVKLGLFYMAGDGWKTSQNEPTMQWYLVDIIGLLSGRTFLPPETLPTTLAGWLEAIVSQLGVNFTNRWSCDPAYAGKPVTANSREDVTGKSCGEMIRWACQASGTWPRADAETGKLCAEPLWHQGNKLALANLTGYPGMKANQSLAALIFTLSDGTEYVVSGNSTSSEKTVAIRNPFLHTQAQALAAARLILSQYGGNVIETTGRGDPSGEIGDVDTVWLDESSAVTARRKSQTIQFQDGMMQGCRSTLLQADGSYLWEERTVLTGSGTWTGPSGVGRLRLFLVGRGGDGTAGTDGSYDAPGEDGTDGLGGLVWAGVVDINPGQSFAYRVDQDAVFGVWTSAEGQRYPQGYSDIASGQSYARTGVQAPLEGSGDGGAGGKGGSQGVRHREQTFDKDGKPTGSHWVVDVRPGPAEPGVPGTSGCIVIYWDKTAP
;
A
#
# COMPACT_ATOMS: atom_id res chain seq x y z
N MET A 1 -5.87 -3.16 -2.74
CA MET A 1 -5.87 -1.76 -3.22
C MET A 1 -5.93 -0.82 -2.05
N ILE A 2 -5.03 0.16 -2.04
CA ILE A 2 -5.00 1.24 -1.05
C ILE A 2 -6.21 2.15 -1.26
N GLN A 3 -6.96 2.41 -0.17
CA GLN A 3 -8.11 3.32 -0.23
C GLN A 3 -7.63 4.76 -0.45
N THR A 4 -8.16 5.41 -1.48
CA THR A 4 -7.82 6.78 -1.87
C THR A 4 -9.08 7.61 -2.06
N SER A 5 -8.95 8.93 -1.90
CA SER A 5 -10.08 9.84 -2.07
C SER A 5 -10.53 9.92 -3.54
N PRO A 6 -11.80 10.31 -3.80
CA PRO A 6 -12.23 10.64 -5.16
C PRO A 6 -11.37 11.72 -5.83
N ALA A 7 -10.85 12.67 -5.03
CA ALA A 7 -9.98 13.74 -5.53
C ALA A 7 -8.62 13.20 -5.98
N PHE A 8 -8.06 12.21 -5.28
CA PHE A 8 -6.85 11.51 -5.71
C PHE A 8 -7.08 10.77 -7.02
N ARG A 9 -8.16 9.99 -7.11
CA ARG A 9 -8.49 9.21 -8.32
C ARG A 9 -8.67 10.10 -9.55
N ALA A 10 -9.27 11.28 -9.39
CA ALA A 10 -9.35 12.27 -10.46
C ALA A 10 -7.98 12.87 -10.80
N ALA A 11 -7.15 13.20 -9.80
CA ALA A 11 -5.87 13.86 -9.99
C ALA A 11 -4.78 12.94 -10.59
N VAL A 12 -4.77 11.65 -10.25
CA VAL A 12 -3.74 10.69 -10.72
C VAL A 12 -3.84 10.42 -12.22
N VAL A 13 -5.01 10.64 -12.82
CA VAL A 13 -5.26 10.54 -14.26
C VAL A 13 -5.51 11.90 -14.93
N GLY A 14 -5.62 12.97 -14.16
CA GLY A 14 -5.98 14.32 -14.65
C GLY A 14 -4.92 14.97 -15.54
N SER A 15 -5.31 16.07 -16.19
CA SER A 15 -4.40 16.93 -16.97
C SER A 15 -4.64 18.40 -16.60
N PRO A 16 -3.65 19.12 -16.03
CA PRO A 16 -2.29 18.68 -15.71
C PRO A 16 -2.21 17.81 -14.45
N ARG A 17 -1.37 16.78 -14.48
CA ARG A 17 -1.04 15.95 -13.32
C ARG A 17 0.24 16.44 -12.62
N ARG A 18 0.25 16.46 -11.28
CA ARG A 18 1.46 16.72 -10.49
C ARG A 18 1.66 15.66 -9.43
N VAL A 19 2.84 15.04 -9.46
CA VAL A 19 3.25 13.94 -8.59
C VAL A 19 4.53 14.34 -7.86
N ASP A 20 4.63 14.01 -6.57
CA ASP A 20 5.86 14.12 -5.78
C ASP A 20 6.27 12.74 -5.22
N ILE A 21 7.54 12.64 -4.84
CA ILE A 21 8.11 11.50 -4.14
C ILE A 21 8.48 12.00 -2.75
N LEU A 22 8.18 11.20 -1.74
CA LEU A 22 8.67 11.38 -0.39
C LEU A 22 9.29 10.06 0.07
N ALA A 23 10.55 10.09 0.47
CA ALA A 23 11.17 9.00 1.21
C ALA A 23 11.40 9.44 2.67
N VAL A 24 11.03 8.61 3.63
CA VAL A 24 11.36 8.81 5.05
C VAL A 24 12.47 7.83 5.37
N VAL A 25 13.67 8.36 5.62
CA VAL A 25 14.88 7.57 5.82
C VAL A 25 15.18 7.51 7.31
N ASP A 26 15.30 6.30 7.84
CA ASP A 26 15.70 6.03 9.21
C ASP A 26 16.98 5.16 9.21
N LEU A 27 18.07 5.75 9.70
CA LEU A 27 19.38 5.09 9.87
C LEU A 27 19.69 4.82 11.34
N SER A 28 18.66 4.48 12.12
CA SER A 28 18.83 3.94 13.48
C SER A 28 19.32 2.48 13.42
N ASP A 29 20.02 2.03 14.46
CA ASP A 29 20.52 0.65 14.52
C ASP A 29 19.33 -0.33 14.60
N PRO A 30 19.23 -1.33 13.70
CA PRO A 30 18.08 -2.23 13.63
C PRO A 30 17.98 -3.17 14.85
N ASP A 31 19.06 -3.35 15.61
CA ASP A 31 19.10 -4.19 16.81
C ASP A 31 19.01 -3.39 18.12
N LEU A 32 18.86 -2.06 18.03
CA LEU A 32 18.67 -1.14 19.14
C LEU A 32 17.65 -1.66 20.15
N THR A 33 17.99 -1.60 21.43
CA THR A 33 17.03 -1.82 22.52
C THR A 33 17.07 -0.64 23.49
N TRP A 34 15.89 -0.12 23.82
CA TRP A 34 15.74 0.97 24.77
C TRP A 34 15.87 0.49 26.22
N GLU A 35 16.54 1.30 27.04
CA GLU A 35 16.68 1.12 28.48
C GLU A 35 15.87 2.20 29.22
N PRO A 36 15.61 2.06 30.54
CA PRO A 36 14.92 3.10 31.29
C PRO A 36 15.62 4.46 31.17
N MET A 37 14.90 5.44 30.63
CA MET A 37 15.35 6.83 30.47
C MET A 37 15.80 7.46 31.80
N GLY A 38 16.75 8.39 31.70
CA GLY A 38 17.05 9.36 32.75
C GLY A 38 16.36 10.69 32.51
N TYR A 39 15.96 11.39 33.56
CA TYR A 39 15.39 12.75 33.46
C TYR A 39 15.56 13.53 34.76
N ASP A 40 15.43 14.86 34.68
CA ASP A 40 15.41 15.74 35.86
C ASP A 40 14.10 15.61 36.66
N SER A 41 12.97 15.63 35.95
CA SER A 41 11.62 15.58 36.51
C SER A 41 10.62 15.17 35.42
N LEU A 42 9.44 14.66 35.80
CA LEU A 42 8.37 14.32 34.85
C LEU A 42 7.06 15.00 35.25
N ALA A 43 6.42 15.66 34.28
CA ALA A 43 5.05 16.13 34.47
C ALA A 43 4.10 14.92 34.65
N PRO A 44 2.98 15.06 35.40
CA PRO A 44 2.06 13.95 35.68
C PRO A 44 1.42 13.27 34.46
N TRP A 45 1.39 13.95 33.31
CA TRP A 45 0.85 13.47 32.04
C TRP A 45 1.92 13.06 31.02
N CYS A 46 3.20 13.15 31.40
CA CYS A 46 4.31 12.75 30.51
C CYS A 46 4.22 11.26 30.21
N VAL A 47 4.47 10.89 28.96
CA VAL A 47 4.63 9.49 28.55
C VAL A 47 6.04 9.37 27.98
N PRO A 48 7.05 9.05 28.82
CA PRO A 48 8.44 9.04 28.40
C PRO A 48 8.67 8.20 27.14
N GLU A 49 8.01 7.05 27.02
CA GLU A 49 8.19 6.09 25.93
C GLU A 49 7.77 6.66 24.55
N GLN A 50 7.06 7.80 24.53
CA GLN A 50 6.73 8.53 23.30
C GLN A 50 7.89 9.38 22.77
N LEU A 51 9.03 9.43 23.47
CA LEU A 51 10.22 10.15 23.02
C LEU A 51 10.99 9.39 21.93
N HIS A 52 10.57 8.15 21.63
CA HIS A 52 11.20 7.25 20.66
C HIS A 52 10.20 6.35 19.91
N ASP A 53 8.97 6.83 19.70
CA ASP A 53 7.88 6.10 19.04
C ASP A 53 7.69 6.46 17.55
N HIS A 54 8.50 7.38 17.03
CA HIS A 54 8.46 7.93 15.67
C HIS A 54 7.19 8.76 15.36
N GLU A 55 6.43 9.18 16.37
CA GLU A 55 5.35 10.15 16.23
C GLU A 55 5.92 11.58 16.28
N LEU A 56 5.85 12.28 15.16
CA LEU A 56 6.42 13.62 15.03
C LEU A 56 5.38 14.74 15.15
N ASP A 57 4.10 14.39 15.28
CA ASP A 57 3.05 15.36 15.51
C ASP A 57 3.22 16.04 16.89
N PRO A 58 2.89 17.33 17.00
CA PRO A 58 3.00 18.03 18.27
C PRO A 58 2.05 17.42 19.32
N PRO A 59 2.45 17.39 20.60
CA PRO A 59 1.59 16.89 21.67
C PRO A 59 0.24 17.59 21.73
N ALA A 60 -0.80 16.86 22.10
CA ALA A 60 -2.14 17.43 22.15
C ALA A 60 -2.25 18.57 23.19
N ARG A 61 -3.04 19.60 22.85
CA ARG A 61 -3.27 20.75 23.73
C ARG A 61 -4.22 20.42 24.88
N TYR A 62 -3.63 20.18 26.05
CA TYR A 62 -4.33 20.12 27.33
C TYR A 62 -3.97 21.31 28.22
N ALA A 63 -4.93 21.73 29.05
CA ALA A 63 -4.77 22.76 30.05
C ALA A 63 -3.69 22.33 31.06
N ALA A 64 -2.59 23.09 31.08
CA ALA A 64 -1.51 22.95 32.03
C ALA A 64 -1.23 24.32 32.67
N LEU A 65 -0.62 24.33 33.85
CA LEU A 65 -0.28 25.55 34.60
C LEU A 65 0.92 26.31 34.01
N GLU A 66 0.95 26.45 32.69
CA GLU A 66 1.96 27.19 31.92
C GLU A 66 1.38 28.52 31.45
N ARG A 67 2.08 29.62 31.74
CA ARG A 67 1.55 30.98 31.55
C ARG A 67 1.15 31.23 30.09
N GLY A 68 -0.13 31.47 29.84
CA GLY A 68 -0.64 31.78 28.50
C GLY A 68 -0.65 30.59 27.52
N ARG A 69 -0.52 29.35 28.01
CA ARG A 69 -0.73 28.14 27.20
C ARG A 69 -2.22 27.75 27.17
N TRP A 70 -2.90 27.90 28.31
CA TRP A 70 -4.35 27.71 28.40
C TRP A 70 -5.09 29.04 28.18
N LEU A 71 -5.73 29.17 27.02
CA LEU A 71 -6.52 30.36 26.64
C LEU A 71 -8.01 30.01 26.61
N LEU A 72 -8.87 30.96 26.99
CA LEU A 72 -10.33 30.79 27.10
C LEU A 72 -11.07 30.73 25.73
N GLY A 73 -10.37 30.36 24.65
CA GLY A 73 -10.89 30.34 23.28
C GLY A 73 -11.37 28.97 22.76
N GLY A 74 -11.48 27.94 23.62
CA GLY A 74 -11.97 26.61 23.24
C GLY A 74 -10.96 25.68 22.55
N GLY A 75 -9.68 26.09 22.43
CA GLY A 75 -8.62 25.32 21.75
C GLY A 75 -7.81 24.36 22.63
N SER A 76 -8.19 24.17 23.90
CA SER A 76 -7.48 23.28 24.84
C SER A 76 -8.47 22.39 25.59
N LYS A 77 -8.14 21.10 25.72
CA LYS A 77 -8.88 20.15 26.56
C LYS A 77 -8.44 20.26 28.01
N VAL A 78 -9.21 19.72 28.95
CA VAL A 78 -8.82 19.60 30.36
C VAL A 78 -8.44 18.14 30.63
N PHE A 79 -7.37 17.92 31.40
CA PHE A 79 -6.98 16.56 31.76
C PHE A 79 -8.03 15.91 32.67
N PRO A 80 -8.28 14.60 32.52
CA PRO A 80 -8.99 13.85 33.56
C PRO A 80 -8.12 13.74 34.82
N ASP A 81 -8.74 13.40 35.96
CA ASP A 81 -8.07 13.36 37.27
C ASP A 81 -6.83 12.45 37.33
N GLY A 82 -6.72 11.46 36.43
CA GLY A 82 -5.56 10.56 36.31
C GLY A 82 -4.54 10.93 35.24
N TYR A 83 -4.71 12.06 34.54
CA TYR A 83 -3.88 12.52 33.42
C TYR A 83 -3.75 11.56 32.22
N GLN A 84 -4.44 10.42 32.24
CA GLN A 84 -4.43 9.44 31.16
C GLN A 84 -5.35 9.89 30.03
N VAL A 85 -4.76 10.07 28.85
CA VAL A 85 -5.45 10.48 27.62
C VAL A 85 -5.08 9.54 26.48
N LYS A 86 -5.88 9.51 25.41
CA LYS A 86 -5.59 8.66 24.25
C LYS A 86 -4.61 9.32 23.29
N GLU A 87 -4.57 10.65 23.32
CA GLU A 87 -3.73 11.49 22.51
C GLU A 87 -2.26 11.41 22.94
N SER A 88 -1.34 11.58 22.00
CA SER A 88 0.09 11.67 22.30
C SER A 88 0.38 12.94 23.12
N MET A 89 1.16 12.77 24.18
CA MET A 89 1.54 13.82 25.12
C MET A 89 3.05 14.10 25.11
N GLY A 90 3.85 13.19 24.55
CA GLY A 90 5.30 13.27 24.43
C GLY A 90 6.02 13.37 25.77
N PHE A 91 7.29 13.75 25.69
CA PHE A 91 8.09 14.06 26.86
C PHE A 91 7.82 15.48 27.38
N ALA A 92 7.56 15.62 28.67
CA ALA A 92 7.50 16.90 29.36
C ALA A 92 8.05 16.80 30.79
N ASN A 93 8.96 17.69 31.15
CA ASN A 93 9.45 17.77 32.51
C ASN A 93 8.45 18.48 33.45
N ASP A 94 8.65 18.40 34.77
CA ASP A 94 7.76 19.06 35.75
C ASP A 94 8.22 20.47 36.16
N ALA A 95 9.46 20.85 35.85
CA ALA A 95 9.92 22.20 36.12
C ALA A 95 9.37 23.21 35.11
N LEU A 96 8.99 24.41 35.58
CA LEU A 96 8.72 25.55 34.72
C LEU A 96 9.98 26.38 34.56
N SER A 97 10.22 26.86 33.34
CA SER A 97 11.22 27.87 33.08
C SER A 97 10.87 29.20 33.77
N GLY A 98 11.89 29.98 34.08
CA GLY A 98 11.74 31.31 34.66
C GLY A 98 11.07 32.32 33.71
N PRO A 99 10.83 33.55 34.19
CA PRO A 99 10.22 34.63 33.40
C PRO A 99 10.99 35.05 32.14
N ASP A 100 12.27 34.68 32.02
CA ASP A 100 13.16 34.92 30.88
C ASP A 100 13.43 33.65 30.04
N GLY A 101 12.76 32.56 30.39
CA GLY A 101 12.93 31.24 29.78
C GLY A 101 14.01 30.37 30.43
N THR A 102 14.76 30.83 31.43
CA THR A 102 15.87 30.05 32.01
C THR A 102 15.41 28.89 32.88
N PHE A 103 16.14 27.78 32.85
CA PHE A 103 15.98 26.68 33.80
C PHE A 103 17.11 26.71 34.84
N SER A 104 16.76 26.71 36.12
CA SER A 104 17.70 26.64 37.24
C SER A 104 17.16 25.74 38.36
N PRO A 105 17.64 24.48 38.51
CA PRO A 105 18.67 23.84 37.69
C PRO A 105 18.22 23.61 36.24
N ALA A 106 19.18 23.34 35.34
CA ALA A 106 18.88 23.03 33.94
C ALA A 106 17.97 21.80 33.84
N ALA A 107 16.97 21.85 32.95
CA ALA A 107 16.11 20.73 32.64
C ALA A 107 16.84 19.73 31.73
N TRP A 108 16.63 18.42 31.89
CA TRP A 108 17.32 17.45 31.05
C TRP A 108 16.58 16.12 30.93
N VAL A 109 16.76 15.47 29.78
CA VAL A 109 16.36 14.09 29.51
C VAL A 109 17.53 13.34 28.90
N GLU A 110 17.64 12.06 29.21
CA GLU A 110 18.68 11.15 28.73
C GLU A 110 18.02 9.88 28.22
N GLU A 111 18.02 9.74 26.90
CA GLU A 111 17.65 8.50 26.23
C GLU A 111 18.77 7.48 26.41
N ARG A 112 18.42 6.29 26.88
CA ARG A 112 19.37 5.21 27.17
C ARG A 112 19.04 4.00 26.33
N PHE A 113 20.08 3.37 25.82
CA PHE A 113 19.93 2.27 24.88
C PHE A 113 21.15 1.37 24.85
N ALA A 114 20.95 0.19 24.27
CA ALA A 114 21.97 -0.81 24.03
C ALA A 114 21.91 -1.32 22.58
N HIS A 115 22.91 -2.14 22.24
CA HIS A 115 23.08 -2.78 20.92
C HIS A 115 23.29 -1.83 19.74
N VAL A 116 23.67 -0.57 19.98
CA VAL A 116 24.14 0.33 18.92
C VAL A 116 25.64 0.16 18.72
N ARG A 117 26.06 -0.29 17.54
CA ARG A 117 27.50 -0.48 17.27
C ARG A 117 28.23 0.86 17.13
N ILE A 118 27.64 1.80 16.40
CA ILE A 118 28.25 3.08 16.04
C ILE A 118 27.17 4.14 15.84
N LEU A 119 27.42 5.35 16.34
CA LEU A 119 26.55 6.51 16.11
C LEU A 119 27.38 7.66 15.53
N GLN A 120 26.95 8.16 14.38
CA GLN A 120 27.58 9.29 13.69
C GLN A 120 26.64 10.48 13.52
N THR A 121 25.36 10.30 13.86
CA THR A 121 24.33 11.31 13.71
C THR A 121 23.23 11.12 14.75
N VAL A 122 22.62 12.22 15.19
CA VAL A 122 21.44 12.24 16.06
C VAL A 122 20.42 13.21 15.46
N SER A 123 19.14 12.83 15.50
CA SER A 123 18.04 13.68 15.04
C SER A 123 17.11 13.94 16.23
N ILE A 124 16.83 15.19 16.54
CA ILE A 124 15.97 15.59 17.67
C ILE A 124 14.83 16.47 17.15
N TYR A 125 13.61 16.12 17.55
CA TYR A 125 12.39 16.86 17.21
C TYR A 125 11.77 17.47 18.46
N PHE A 126 11.32 18.70 18.30
CA PHE A 126 10.57 19.48 19.27
C PHE A 126 9.18 19.78 18.73
N SER A 127 8.28 20.21 19.62
CA SER A 127 6.91 20.53 19.24
C SER A 127 6.87 21.61 18.15
N THR A 128 6.13 21.34 17.08
CA THR A 128 5.84 22.33 16.03
C THR A 128 4.73 23.29 16.43
N ASP A 129 4.08 23.06 17.58
CA ASP A 129 3.07 23.95 18.12
C ASP A 129 3.71 25.23 18.67
N PRO A 130 3.38 26.42 18.12
CA PRO A 130 3.92 27.68 18.61
C PRO A 130 3.62 27.98 20.09
N ALA A 131 2.59 27.36 20.68
CA ALA A 131 2.23 27.54 22.09
C ALA A 131 3.19 26.84 23.06
N ASP A 132 3.90 25.81 22.60
CA ASP A 132 4.83 25.02 23.41
C ASP A 132 6.21 25.68 23.48
N GLY A 133 6.64 26.31 22.39
CA GLY A 133 7.99 26.81 22.23
C GLY A 133 9.02 25.69 22.02
N VAL A 134 10.27 26.10 21.81
CA VAL A 134 11.44 25.23 21.56
C VAL A 134 12.59 25.57 22.51
N PRO A 135 13.58 24.67 22.72
CA PRO A 135 14.78 25.02 23.48
C PRO A 135 15.57 26.09 22.74
N MET A 136 15.84 27.19 23.43
CA MET A 136 16.63 28.31 22.92
C MET A 136 18.12 28.07 23.13
N ASP A 137 18.51 27.70 24.35
CA ASP A 137 19.89 27.38 24.70
C ASP A 137 19.92 25.99 25.31
N PHE A 138 20.67 25.07 24.70
CA PHE A 138 20.73 23.67 25.10
C PHE A 138 22.02 22.99 24.64
N THR A 139 22.32 21.85 25.26
CA THR A 139 23.46 21.00 24.93
C THR A 139 22.98 19.58 24.68
N VAL A 140 23.53 18.94 23.64
CA VAL A 140 23.35 17.52 23.34
C VAL A 140 24.67 16.80 23.58
N GLU A 141 24.62 15.72 24.35
CA GLU A 141 25.77 14.88 24.66
C GLU A 141 25.50 13.45 24.19
N VAL A 142 26.49 12.81 23.56
CA VAL A 142 26.47 11.37 23.27
C VAL A 142 27.47 10.67 24.18
N ARG A 143 27.00 9.64 24.88
CA ARG A 143 27.76 8.95 25.94
C ARG A 143 27.98 7.49 25.58
N SER A 144 29.06 6.93 26.11
CA SER A 144 29.31 5.49 26.17
C SER A 144 29.70 5.16 27.61
N GLY A 145 28.81 4.48 28.33
CA GLY A 145 28.83 4.41 29.79
C GLY A 145 28.74 5.81 30.40
N ASP A 146 29.54 6.06 31.43
CA ASP A 146 29.55 7.37 32.13
C ASP A 146 30.30 8.48 31.36
N THR A 147 31.04 8.12 30.30
CA THR A 147 31.90 9.06 29.57
C THR A 147 31.15 9.76 28.44
N VAL A 148 31.23 11.09 28.39
CA VAL A 148 30.75 11.91 27.27
C VAL A 148 31.82 11.92 26.17
N TYR A 149 31.48 11.42 24.98
CA TYR A 149 32.40 11.36 23.84
C TYR A 149 32.13 12.45 22.80
N PHE A 150 30.93 13.02 22.81
CA PHE A 150 30.55 14.13 21.94
C PHE A 150 29.65 15.11 22.69
N THR A 151 29.85 16.40 22.43
CA THR A 151 29.06 17.49 23.00
C THR A 151 28.82 18.54 21.92
N LYS A 152 27.57 18.96 21.76
CA LYS A 152 27.18 20.08 20.90
C LYS A 152 26.28 21.04 21.67
N THR A 153 26.70 22.31 21.75
CA THR A 153 25.90 23.38 22.35
C THR A 153 25.26 24.24 21.27
N PHE A 154 24.00 24.60 21.52
CA PHE A 154 23.19 25.49 20.71
C PHE A 154 22.85 26.73 21.52
N THR A 155 22.86 27.89 20.86
CA THR A 155 22.52 29.17 21.46
C THR A 155 21.57 29.91 20.53
N GLY A 156 20.48 30.46 21.06
CA GLY A 156 19.51 31.21 20.28
C GLY A 156 18.67 30.37 19.32
N ASN A 157 18.58 29.05 19.50
CA ASN A 157 17.82 28.16 18.62
C ASN A 157 16.32 28.56 18.55
N ARG A 158 15.76 28.41 17.35
CA ARG A 158 14.33 28.58 17.05
C ARG A 158 13.76 27.45 16.20
N ALA A 159 14.60 26.48 15.82
CA ALA A 159 14.18 25.35 15.03
C ALA A 159 13.46 24.32 15.91
N THR A 160 12.48 23.64 15.31
CA THR A 160 11.74 22.52 15.90
C THR A 160 12.38 21.17 15.59
N GLU A 161 13.51 21.17 14.86
CA GLU A 161 14.25 19.99 14.46
C GLU A 161 15.73 20.35 14.42
N VAL A 162 16.57 19.46 14.93
CA VAL A 162 18.02 19.54 14.78
C VAL A 162 18.58 18.17 14.38
N SER A 163 19.37 18.13 13.31
CA SER A 163 20.20 16.99 12.95
C SER A 163 21.66 17.34 13.27
N ILE A 164 22.34 16.44 13.96
CA ILE A 164 23.69 16.65 14.47
C ILE A 164 24.56 15.56 13.88
N ASP A 165 25.59 15.93 13.12
CA ASP A 165 26.58 15.02 12.56
C ASP A 165 28.01 15.54 12.79
N GLY A 166 29.00 14.93 12.14
CA GLY A 166 30.42 15.30 12.26
C GLY A 166 31.12 14.69 13.48
N PHE A 167 30.55 13.64 14.05
CA PHE A 167 31.16 12.87 15.14
C PHE A 167 31.11 11.36 14.84
N THR A 168 31.81 10.58 15.66
CA THR A 168 31.72 9.13 15.63
C THR A 168 31.92 8.61 17.04
N VAL A 169 30.89 8.00 17.60
CA VAL A 169 30.93 7.34 18.92
C VAL A 169 30.71 5.86 18.71
N GLN A 170 31.62 5.05 19.24
CA GLN A 170 31.51 3.59 19.20
C GLN A 170 30.78 3.10 20.45
N GLN A 171 29.91 2.11 20.30
CA GLN A 171 29.13 1.51 21.39
C GLN A 171 28.46 2.55 22.30
N PRO A 172 27.76 3.57 21.75
CA PRO A 172 27.07 4.55 22.57
C PRO A 172 25.98 3.88 23.40
N THR A 173 25.75 4.43 24.59
CA THR A 173 24.75 3.93 25.54
C THR A 173 23.69 4.97 25.87
N ALA A 174 23.92 6.25 25.54
CA ALA A 174 22.94 7.30 25.81
C ALA A 174 23.11 8.56 24.95
N ILE A 175 22.00 9.27 24.76
CA ILE A 175 21.92 10.64 24.25
C ILE A 175 21.26 11.51 25.32
N ARG A 176 21.97 12.54 25.80
CA ARG A 176 21.45 13.48 26.79
C ARG A 176 21.18 14.84 26.17
N LEU A 177 19.96 15.33 26.33
CA LEU A 177 19.55 16.69 26.02
C LEU A 177 19.44 17.49 27.32
N THR A 178 20.24 18.55 27.47
CA THR A 178 20.20 19.45 28.62
C THR A 178 19.83 20.86 28.17
N CYS A 179 18.69 21.37 28.62
CA CYS A 179 18.16 22.67 28.28
C CYS A 179 18.38 23.69 29.41
N THR A 180 19.07 24.79 29.10
CA THR A 180 19.30 25.89 30.05
C THR A 180 18.36 27.05 29.81
N ARG A 181 17.80 27.20 28.59
CA ARG A 181 16.83 28.25 28.28
C ARG A 181 15.80 27.81 27.24
N TRP A 182 14.54 28.08 27.53
CA TRP A 182 13.40 27.92 26.63
C TRP A 182 13.09 29.23 25.88
N SER A 183 12.52 29.11 24.67
CA SER A 183 12.14 30.28 23.85
C SER A 183 10.92 31.05 24.37
N LEU A 184 10.08 30.41 25.17
CA LEU A 184 8.92 31.01 25.82
C LEU A 184 9.06 30.92 27.35
N PRO A 185 8.69 31.97 28.10
CA PRO A 185 8.81 31.97 29.55
C PRO A 185 7.72 31.13 30.22
N SER A 186 7.99 30.65 31.43
CA SER A 186 7.03 29.82 32.20
C SER A 186 6.49 28.64 31.40
N ARG A 187 7.40 27.90 30.75
CA ARG A 187 7.13 26.68 29.99
C ARG A 187 7.91 25.49 30.54
N ARG A 188 7.37 24.30 30.30
CA ARG A 188 8.07 23.02 30.48
C ARG A 188 9.00 22.76 29.31
N MET A 189 10.10 22.07 29.57
CA MET A 189 10.91 21.46 28.53
C MET A 189 10.05 20.36 27.88
N ARG A 190 9.90 20.42 26.55
CA ARG A 190 9.24 19.38 25.76
C ARG A 190 10.16 18.85 24.69
N ALA A 191 10.20 17.55 24.56
CA ALA A 191 10.80 16.88 23.42
C ALA A 191 9.73 15.97 22.81
N VAL A 192 9.68 15.97 21.48
CA VAL A 192 8.78 15.10 20.74
C VAL A 192 9.48 13.77 20.52
N GLU A 193 10.72 13.81 20.03
CA GLU A 193 11.40 12.60 19.59
C GLU A 193 12.93 12.80 19.63
N ILE A 194 13.69 11.78 20.06
CA ILE A 194 15.16 11.73 20.05
C ILE A 194 15.60 10.42 19.38
N MET A 195 16.02 10.52 18.12
CA MET A 195 16.41 9.34 17.34
C MET A 195 17.92 9.09 17.36
N THR A 196 18.26 7.83 17.61
CA THR A 196 19.62 7.27 17.61
C THR A 196 20.11 7.02 16.18
N GLY A 197 20.10 8.06 15.35
CA GLY A 197 20.48 7.94 13.95
C GLY A 197 20.05 9.14 13.11
N LEU A 198 20.16 8.96 11.80
CA LEU A 198 19.58 9.89 10.85
C LEU A 198 18.11 9.58 10.72
N TYR A 199 17.26 10.58 10.92
CA TYR A 199 15.88 10.50 10.46
C TYR A 199 15.59 11.72 9.61
N GLU A 200 15.23 11.51 8.35
CA GLU A 200 15.00 12.61 7.42
C GLU A 200 13.88 12.32 6.42
N ARG A 201 13.18 13.40 6.05
CA ARG A 201 12.15 13.40 5.00
C ARG A 201 12.75 13.93 3.70
N TRP A 202 13.00 13.03 2.76
CA TRP A 202 13.61 13.33 1.48
C TRP A 202 12.53 13.59 0.42
N GLY A 203 12.38 14.86 0.04
CA GLY A 203 11.47 15.27 -1.02
C GLY A 203 12.11 15.24 -2.42
N PRO A 204 11.38 15.69 -3.46
CA PRO A 204 11.80 15.58 -4.87
C PRO A 204 13.12 16.28 -5.20
N ARG A 205 13.52 17.30 -4.43
CA ARG A 205 14.78 18.02 -4.66
C ARG A 205 16.01 17.25 -4.18
N MET A 206 15.82 16.26 -3.32
CA MET A 206 16.91 15.46 -2.78
C MET A 206 17.22 14.27 -3.67
N LEU A 207 16.26 13.80 -4.47
CA LEU A 207 16.41 12.62 -5.32
C LEU A 207 16.80 13.02 -6.75
N ALA A 208 17.91 12.48 -7.24
CA ALA A 208 18.33 12.58 -8.63
C ALA A 208 17.63 11.53 -9.52
N SER A 209 17.37 10.34 -8.98
CA SER A 209 16.61 9.29 -9.67
C SER A 209 15.86 8.42 -8.68
N PHE A 210 14.76 7.84 -9.15
CA PHE A 210 13.93 6.92 -8.38
C PHE A 210 13.29 5.88 -9.31
N SER A 211 13.34 4.63 -8.89
CA SER A 211 12.59 3.53 -9.49
C SER A 211 12.17 2.55 -8.41
N CYS A 212 10.89 2.18 -8.39
CA CYS A 212 10.34 1.15 -7.54
C CYS A 212 9.79 0.03 -8.41
N VAL A 213 10.19 -1.20 -8.11
CA VAL A 213 9.64 -2.43 -8.67
C VAL A 213 8.86 -3.12 -7.57
N GLN A 214 7.61 -3.47 -7.82
CA GLN A 214 6.84 -4.36 -6.96
C GLN A 214 6.42 -5.57 -7.77
N GLN A 215 6.50 -6.75 -7.17
CA GLN A 215 6.23 -8.01 -7.86
C GLN A 215 5.93 -9.12 -6.86
N GLY A 216 5.10 -10.07 -7.28
CA GLY A 216 4.69 -11.22 -6.50
C GLY A 216 4.56 -12.48 -7.36
N GLU A 217 4.57 -13.62 -6.70
CA GLU A 217 4.29 -14.92 -7.32
C GLU A 217 3.30 -15.66 -6.43
N PHE A 218 2.04 -15.69 -6.86
CA PHE A 218 0.97 -16.28 -6.09
C PHE A 218 1.08 -17.82 -6.02
N SER A 219 1.91 -18.45 -6.87
CA SER A 219 2.00 -19.91 -7.03
C SER A 219 2.91 -20.52 -5.97
N CYS A 220 3.67 -19.65 -5.29
CA CYS A 220 4.70 -20.02 -4.34
C CYS A 220 5.79 -20.94 -4.93
N LEU A 221 5.92 -20.99 -6.26
CA LEU A 221 7.01 -21.72 -6.93
C LEU A 221 8.31 -20.90 -6.99
N SER A 222 8.18 -19.57 -7.00
CA SER A 222 9.28 -18.62 -6.80
C SER A 222 8.85 -17.53 -5.81
N LEU A 223 9.81 -16.72 -5.35
CA LEU A 223 9.57 -15.65 -4.38
C LEU A 223 10.20 -14.34 -4.88
N PRO A 224 9.64 -13.71 -5.94
CA PRO A 224 10.06 -12.37 -6.31
C PRO A 224 9.69 -11.40 -5.18
N TYR A 225 10.41 -10.29 -5.11
CA TYR A 225 10.24 -9.27 -4.08
C TYR A 225 10.32 -7.87 -4.68
N GLY A 226 9.73 -6.91 -3.98
CA GLY A 226 9.81 -5.50 -4.33
C GLY A 226 11.18 -4.90 -4.00
N SER A 227 11.60 -3.94 -4.80
CA SER A 227 12.85 -3.21 -4.60
C SER A 227 12.71 -1.74 -5.00
N VAL A 228 13.53 -0.90 -4.36
CA VAL A 228 13.65 0.51 -4.69
C VAL A 228 15.11 0.81 -5.01
N THR A 229 15.33 1.46 -6.14
CA THR A 229 16.59 2.14 -6.44
C THR A 229 16.36 3.63 -6.36
N LEU A 230 17.07 4.30 -5.46
CA LEU A 230 17.06 5.75 -5.33
C LEU A 230 18.48 6.27 -5.41
N ALA A 231 18.67 7.43 -6.04
CA ALA A 231 19.93 8.16 -5.99
C ALA A 231 19.67 9.53 -5.40
N MET A 232 20.37 9.87 -4.32
CA MET A 232 20.22 11.15 -3.62
C MET A 232 21.39 12.09 -3.91
N ASP A 233 21.14 13.41 -3.81
CA ASP A 233 22.20 14.42 -3.84
C ASP A 233 23.16 14.19 -2.67
N ASN A 234 24.44 14.03 -3.00
CA ASN A 234 25.55 13.81 -2.08
C ASN A 234 26.72 14.76 -2.40
N LYS A 235 26.45 15.97 -2.92
CA LYS A 235 27.48 17.01 -3.16
C LYS A 235 28.30 17.34 -1.92
N SER A 236 27.66 17.35 -0.76
CA SER A 236 28.33 17.58 0.53
C SER A 236 29.22 16.41 0.95
N ARG A 237 29.19 15.27 0.23
CA ARG A 237 29.92 14.04 0.56
C ARG A 237 29.55 13.50 1.95
N ARG A 238 28.32 13.74 2.41
CA ARG A 238 27.82 13.32 3.73
C ARG A 238 27.76 11.80 3.88
N PHE A 239 27.57 11.07 2.77
CA PHE A 239 27.58 9.60 2.75
C PHE A 239 28.82 9.02 2.03
N GLU A 240 29.93 9.76 1.99
CA GLU A 240 31.14 9.29 1.29
C GLU A 240 31.97 8.33 2.17
N PRO A 241 32.11 7.04 1.81
CA PRO A 241 32.83 6.05 2.63
C PRO A 241 34.30 6.42 2.90
N ARG A 242 34.92 7.21 2.02
CA ARG A 242 36.34 7.63 2.17
C ARG A 242 36.51 8.82 3.12
N ARG A 243 35.43 9.49 3.50
CA ARG A 243 35.46 10.70 4.33
C ARG A 243 35.20 10.35 5.79
N LYS A 244 36.15 10.71 6.67
CA LYS A 244 36.14 10.32 8.09
C LYS A 244 35.03 10.96 8.93
N ASP A 245 34.58 12.15 8.53
CA ASP A 245 33.48 12.90 9.14
C ASP A 245 32.15 12.74 8.38
N SER A 246 32.07 11.74 7.50
CA SER A 246 30.79 11.32 6.90
C SER A 246 29.99 10.45 7.88
N ILE A 247 28.70 10.28 7.61
CA ILE A 247 27.82 9.37 8.37
C ILE A 247 27.71 7.99 7.72
N PHE A 248 28.62 7.65 6.80
CA PHE A 248 28.54 6.43 6.01
C PHE A 248 28.57 5.15 6.86
N ALA A 249 29.32 5.14 7.96
CA ALA A 249 29.45 3.96 8.81
C ALA A 249 28.20 3.68 9.67
N SER A 250 27.24 4.62 9.71
CA SER A 250 25.89 4.41 10.24
C SER A 250 24.94 3.76 9.24
N ILE A 251 25.33 3.58 7.97
CA ILE A 251 24.53 2.80 7.01
C ILE A 251 24.79 1.31 7.26
N GLU A 252 23.73 0.56 7.53
CA GLU A 252 23.78 -0.89 7.68
C GLU A 252 22.54 -1.58 7.10
N GLU A 253 22.62 -2.90 6.93
CA GLU A 253 21.48 -3.67 6.44
C GLU A 253 20.28 -3.58 7.40
N ARG A 254 19.06 -3.81 6.89
CA ARG A 254 17.80 -3.79 7.66
C ARG A 254 17.33 -2.42 8.13
N GLN A 255 18.06 -1.34 7.86
CA GLN A 255 17.58 0.02 8.09
C GLN A 255 16.43 0.38 7.16
N GLY A 256 15.39 1.01 7.71
CA GLY A 256 14.11 1.23 7.04
C GLY A 256 14.04 2.53 6.25
N VAL A 257 13.45 2.47 5.06
CA VAL A 257 13.09 3.62 4.24
C VAL A 257 11.65 3.47 3.78
N GLU A 258 10.79 4.34 4.29
CA GLU A 258 9.41 4.41 3.83
C GLU A 258 9.34 5.23 2.54
N VAL A 259 8.59 4.74 1.56
CA VAL A 259 8.47 5.41 0.26
C VAL A 259 7.01 5.74 -0.01
N TYR A 260 6.77 7.00 -0.38
CA TYR A 260 5.46 7.54 -0.70
C TYR A 260 5.47 8.21 -2.07
N ILE A 261 4.35 8.10 -2.77
CA ILE A 261 4.02 8.90 -3.95
C ILE A 261 2.86 9.79 -3.59
N GLY A 262 3.03 11.11 -3.71
CA GLY A 262 1.93 12.05 -3.51
C GLY A 262 1.41 12.60 -4.82
N VAL A 263 0.09 12.77 -4.89
CA VAL A 263 -0.61 13.38 -6.02
C VAL A 263 -1.25 14.66 -5.54
N ARG A 264 -1.02 15.74 -6.29
CA ARG A 264 -1.60 17.05 -5.95
C ARG A 264 -3.06 17.11 -6.37
N VAL A 265 -3.95 17.15 -5.39
CA VAL A 265 -5.40 17.25 -5.60
C VAL A 265 -5.84 18.69 -5.87
N ALA A 266 -7.12 18.90 -6.20
CA ALA A 266 -7.68 20.21 -6.59
C ALA A 266 -7.48 21.31 -5.53
N SER A 267 -7.49 20.95 -4.23
CA SER A 267 -7.19 21.86 -3.12
C SER A 267 -5.73 22.34 -3.08
N ARG A 268 -4.88 21.83 -3.98
CA ARG A 268 -3.42 22.01 -4.05
C ARG A 268 -2.62 21.30 -2.95
N ALA A 269 -3.28 20.61 -2.04
CA ALA A 269 -2.64 19.67 -1.13
C ALA A 269 -2.14 18.43 -1.88
N PHE A 270 -1.15 17.75 -1.31
CA PHE A 270 -0.72 16.44 -1.78
C PHE A 270 -1.40 15.36 -0.92
N GLU A 271 -2.13 14.46 -1.55
CA GLU A 271 -2.57 13.21 -0.94
C GLU A 271 -1.51 12.15 -1.24
N ARG A 272 -0.99 11.49 -0.21
CA ARG A 272 0.16 10.57 -0.30
C ARG A 272 -0.29 9.13 -0.14
N VAL A 273 0.24 8.28 -1.02
CA VAL A 273 0.08 6.83 -0.98
C VAL A 273 1.43 6.20 -0.68
N LYS A 274 1.49 5.34 0.33
CA LYS A 274 2.69 4.59 0.68
C LYS A 274 2.88 3.44 -0.31
N LEU A 275 4.04 3.36 -0.94
CA LEU A 275 4.41 2.23 -1.81
C LEU A 275 4.92 1.05 -0.98
N GLY A 276 5.53 1.31 0.17
CA GLY A 276 6.11 0.28 1.02
C GLY A 276 7.12 0.83 2.00
N LEU A 277 7.52 -0.04 2.92
CA LEU A 277 8.75 0.08 3.68
C LEU A 277 9.79 -0.85 3.06
N PHE A 278 10.89 -0.26 2.62
CA PHE A 278 12.02 -0.96 2.03
C PHE A 278 13.21 -0.86 2.95
N TYR A 279 14.07 -1.87 2.93
CA TYR A 279 15.21 -2.00 3.82
C TYR A 279 16.50 -1.92 3.05
N MET A 280 17.52 -1.33 3.65
CA MET A 280 18.88 -1.34 3.12
C MET A 280 19.34 -2.79 2.93
N ALA A 281 19.70 -3.15 1.70
CA ALA A 281 20.37 -4.42 1.42
C ALA A 281 21.84 -4.35 1.86
N GLY A 282 22.44 -5.48 2.27
CA GLY A 282 23.82 -5.51 2.81
C GLY A 282 24.88 -4.86 1.89
N ASP A 283 24.81 -5.13 0.60
CA ASP A 283 25.66 -4.50 -0.43
C ASP A 283 24.90 -3.44 -1.25
N GLY A 284 23.82 -2.91 -0.69
CA GLY A 284 22.82 -2.09 -1.36
C GLY A 284 23.22 -0.65 -1.62
N TRP A 285 24.51 -0.32 -1.71
CA TRP A 285 24.93 1.05 -1.94
C TRP A 285 26.01 1.13 -3.02
N LYS A 286 26.02 2.25 -3.76
CA LYS A 286 27.02 2.53 -4.78
C LYS A 286 27.38 4.00 -4.79
N THR A 287 28.68 4.25 -4.79
CA THR A 287 29.27 5.56 -5.11
C THR A 287 30.19 5.34 -6.31
N SER A 288 29.85 5.92 -7.47
CA SER A 288 30.66 5.79 -8.70
C SER A 288 31.33 7.09 -9.08
N GLN A 289 32.49 7.00 -9.74
CA GLN A 289 33.08 8.04 -10.60
C GLN A 289 33.13 9.47 -10.04
N ASN A 290 33.24 9.64 -8.71
CA ASN A 290 33.19 10.96 -8.06
C ASN A 290 31.88 11.73 -8.34
N GLU A 291 30.79 11.02 -8.68
CA GLU A 291 29.47 11.57 -8.95
C GLU A 291 28.97 12.37 -7.74
N PRO A 292 28.18 13.44 -7.95
CA PRO A 292 27.59 14.22 -6.88
C PRO A 292 26.41 13.50 -6.21
N THR A 293 26.18 12.22 -6.52
CA THR A 293 25.07 11.42 -6.00
C THR A 293 25.59 10.14 -5.36
N MET A 294 24.81 9.59 -4.45
CA MET A 294 24.98 8.21 -3.98
C MET A 294 23.72 7.45 -4.33
N GLN A 295 23.87 6.18 -4.70
CA GLN A 295 22.74 5.32 -5.02
C GLN A 295 22.55 4.29 -3.92
N TRP A 296 21.30 4.08 -3.52
CA TRP A 296 20.86 3.00 -2.65
C TRP A 296 19.95 2.04 -3.42
N TYR A 297 20.12 0.76 -3.11
CA TYR A 297 19.30 -0.37 -3.52
C TYR A 297 18.70 -0.97 -2.26
N LEU A 298 17.38 -0.86 -2.19
CA LEU A 298 16.57 -1.28 -1.06
C LEU A 298 15.67 -2.44 -1.49
N VAL A 299 15.34 -3.31 -0.56
CA VAL A 299 14.46 -4.46 -0.78
C VAL A 299 13.33 -4.46 0.22
N ASP A 300 12.15 -4.95 -0.14
CA ASP A 300 11.10 -5.16 0.85
C ASP A 300 11.47 -6.27 1.86
N ILE A 301 10.60 -6.54 2.83
CA ILE A 301 10.84 -7.57 3.85
C ILE A 301 11.03 -8.97 3.26
N ILE A 302 10.38 -9.29 2.14
CA ILE A 302 10.56 -10.57 1.45
C ILE A 302 11.96 -10.65 0.88
N GLY A 303 12.44 -9.60 0.22
CA GLY A 303 13.81 -9.54 -0.30
C GLY A 303 14.85 -9.68 0.81
N LEU A 304 14.62 -9.02 1.95
CA LEU A 304 15.49 -9.07 3.13
C LEU A 304 15.60 -10.49 3.74
N LEU A 305 14.51 -11.26 3.69
CA LEU A 305 14.45 -12.64 4.20
C LEU A 305 14.92 -13.68 3.18
N SER A 306 14.65 -13.46 1.88
CA SER A 306 14.68 -14.50 0.85
C SER A 306 15.94 -15.37 0.84
N GLY A 307 17.12 -14.73 0.98
CA GLY A 307 18.43 -15.39 0.95
C GLY A 307 18.96 -15.89 2.29
N ARG A 308 18.29 -15.59 3.41
CA ARG A 308 18.76 -15.96 4.76
C ARG A 308 18.51 -17.43 5.05
N THR A 309 19.47 -18.12 5.64
CA THR A 309 19.25 -19.47 6.19
C THR A 309 18.27 -19.39 7.35
N PHE A 310 17.21 -20.19 7.31
CA PHE A 310 16.26 -20.34 8.40
C PHE A 310 16.89 -21.17 9.52
N LEU A 311 16.90 -20.62 10.74
CA LEU A 311 17.33 -21.32 11.94
C LEU A 311 16.08 -21.81 12.68
N PRO A 312 15.77 -23.13 12.67
CA PRO A 312 14.52 -23.61 13.23
C PRO A 312 14.49 -23.37 14.76
N PRO A 313 13.40 -22.80 15.32
CA PRO A 313 13.27 -22.56 16.76
C PRO A 313 13.23 -23.87 17.54
N GLU A 314 13.44 -23.85 18.86
CA GLU A 314 13.40 -25.05 19.72
C GLU A 314 12.09 -25.84 19.60
N THR A 315 10.96 -25.12 19.57
CA THR A 315 9.63 -25.69 19.29
C THR A 315 9.21 -25.26 17.89
N LEU A 316 8.98 -26.23 17.01
CA LEU A 316 8.54 -25.93 15.65
C LEU A 316 7.10 -25.39 15.65
N PRO A 317 6.81 -24.34 14.87
CA PRO A 317 5.45 -23.87 14.69
C PRO A 317 4.56 -24.93 14.02
N THR A 318 3.26 -24.86 14.31
CA THR A 318 2.23 -25.77 13.75
C THR A 318 1.17 -25.05 12.93
N THR A 319 1.24 -23.73 12.84
CA THR A 319 0.26 -22.87 12.15
C THR A 319 0.96 -21.92 11.20
N LEU A 320 0.24 -21.43 10.18
CA LEU A 320 0.75 -20.41 9.25
C LEU A 320 1.30 -19.19 10.00
N ALA A 321 0.53 -18.65 10.95
CA ALA A 321 0.95 -17.50 11.76
C ALA A 321 2.26 -17.75 12.50
N GLY A 322 2.39 -18.89 13.19
CA GLY A 322 3.62 -19.21 13.93
C GLY A 322 4.83 -19.40 13.01
N TRP A 323 4.64 -19.91 11.79
CA TRP A 323 5.73 -19.96 10.81
C TRP A 323 6.15 -18.58 10.33
N LEU A 324 5.21 -17.68 10.03
CA LEU A 324 5.53 -16.31 9.62
C LEU A 324 6.30 -15.57 10.72
N GLU A 325 5.85 -15.67 11.97
CA GLU A 325 6.52 -15.12 13.14
C GLU A 325 7.95 -15.66 13.29
N ALA A 326 8.11 -16.98 13.26
CA ALA A 326 9.42 -17.62 13.39
C ALA A 326 10.39 -17.24 12.26
N ILE A 327 9.86 -16.96 11.06
CA ILE A 327 10.65 -16.52 9.91
C ILE A 327 11.07 -15.05 10.05
N VAL A 328 10.17 -14.12 10.37
CA VAL A 328 10.56 -12.71 10.52
C VAL A 328 11.45 -12.46 11.72
N SER A 329 11.35 -13.31 12.76
CA SER A 329 12.23 -13.26 13.93
C SER A 329 13.70 -13.54 13.60
N GLN A 330 14.00 -14.14 12.43
CA GLN A 330 15.37 -14.31 11.92
C GLN A 330 16.05 -12.99 11.55
N LEU A 331 15.30 -11.88 11.53
CA LEU A 331 15.81 -10.53 11.34
C LEU A 331 16.15 -9.81 12.64
N GLY A 332 15.90 -10.41 13.82
CA GLY A 332 16.17 -9.80 15.12
C GLY A 332 14.90 -9.44 15.90
N VAL A 333 15.06 -9.10 17.19
CA VAL A 333 13.95 -8.91 18.14
C VAL A 333 12.98 -7.82 17.70
N ASN A 334 13.48 -6.73 17.11
CA ASN A 334 12.68 -5.60 16.62
C ASN A 334 11.83 -5.94 15.38
N PHE A 335 12.06 -7.11 14.76
CA PHE A 335 11.31 -7.60 13.61
C PHE A 335 10.26 -8.64 13.96
N THR A 336 10.18 -9.11 15.22
CA THR A 336 9.26 -10.17 15.65
C THR A 336 7.79 -9.88 15.30
N ASN A 337 7.39 -8.61 15.29
CA ASN A 337 6.02 -8.17 14.96
C ASN A 337 5.85 -7.73 13.49
N ARG A 338 6.85 -7.95 12.63
CA ARG A 338 6.85 -7.54 11.21
C ARG A 338 6.18 -8.56 10.30
N TRP A 339 5.13 -9.21 10.79
CA TRP A 339 4.31 -10.14 10.01
C TRP A 339 2.81 -9.88 10.23
N SER A 340 2.02 -10.31 9.27
CA SER A 340 0.57 -10.35 9.33
C SER A 340 0.04 -11.56 8.54
N CYS A 341 -1.18 -11.96 8.83
CA CYS A 341 -1.84 -13.03 8.11
C CYS A 341 -3.34 -12.74 8.07
N ASP A 342 -4.01 -13.13 6.99
CA ASP A 342 -5.47 -13.15 6.97
C ASP A 342 -5.99 -13.96 8.18
N PRO A 343 -6.88 -13.40 9.02
CA PRO A 343 -7.37 -14.07 10.22
C PRO A 343 -8.01 -15.44 9.97
N ALA A 344 -8.64 -15.65 8.80
CA ALA A 344 -9.24 -16.93 8.43
C ALA A 344 -8.19 -18.01 8.08
N TYR A 345 -6.95 -17.60 7.81
CA TYR A 345 -5.84 -18.48 7.44
C TYR A 345 -4.77 -18.60 8.52
N ALA A 346 -4.70 -17.66 9.48
CA ALA A 346 -3.68 -17.62 10.53
C ALA A 346 -3.54 -18.96 11.29
N GLY A 347 -4.68 -19.59 11.61
CA GLY A 347 -4.76 -20.88 12.31
C GLY A 347 -4.68 -22.12 11.42
N LYS A 348 -4.46 -21.99 10.10
CA LYS A 348 -4.35 -23.15 9.19
C LYS A 348 -3.17 -24.03 9.63
N PRO A 349 -3.36 -25.37 9.69
CA PRO A 349 -2.30 -26.28 10.11
C PRO A 349 -1.18 -26.31 9.06
N VAL A 350 0.03 -26.02 9.51
CA VAL A 350 1.28 -26.09 8.73
C VAL A 350 2.31 -26.73 9.65
N THR A 351 2.55 -28.03 9.47
CA THR A 351 3.39 -28.84 10.37
C THR A 351 4.50 -29.50 9.58
N ALA A 352 5.74 -29.44 10.06
CA ALA A 352 6.82 -30.31 9.56
C ALA A 352 6.78 -31.67 10.28
N ASN A 353 7.32 -32.74 9.69
CA ASN A 353 7.47 -34.02 10.41
C ASN A 353 8.57 -33.93 11.46
N SER A 354 9.67 -33.26 11.11
CA SER A 354 10.81 -33.13 11.99
C SER A 354 11.59 -31.83 11.76
N ARG A 355 12.56 -31.57 12.64
CA ARG A 355 13.46 -30.42 12.52
C ARG A 355 14.35 -30.54 11.29
N GLU A 356 14.75 -31.75 10.93
CA GLU A 356 15.65 -32.03 9.80
C GLU A 356 15.04 -31.56 8.47
N ASP A 357 13.72 -31.67 8.32
CA ASP A 357 13.00 -31.25 7.11
C ASP A 357 13.14 -29.77 6.78
N VAL A 358 13.29 -28.95 7.83
CA VAL A 358 13.35 -27.48 7.74
C VAL A 358 14.75 -26.93 8.01
N THR A 359 15.70 -27.79 8.40
CA THR A 359 17.09 -27.40 8.67
C THR A 359 17.86 -27.18 7.37
N GLY A 360 18.67 -26.13 7.32
CA GLY A 360 19.48 -25.79 6.14
C GLY A 360 18.67 -25.22 4.98
N LYS A 361 17.40 -24.88 5.22
CA LYS A 361 16.51 -24.23 4.26
C LYS A 361 16.62 -22.73 4.38
N SER A 362 16.35 -22.01 3.30
CA SER A 362 16.26 -20.56 3.32
C SER A 362 14.91 -20.11 3.88
N CYS A 363 14.87 -18.92 4.50
CA CYS A 363 13.62 -18.27 4.88
C CYS A 363 12.71 -18.10 3.67
N GLY A 364 13.26 -17.81 2.47
CA GLY A 364 12.48 -17.74 1.23
C GLY A 364 11.82 -19.06 0.82
N GLU A 365 12.48 -20.20 1.04
CA GLU A 365 11.83 -21.52 0.90
C GLU A 365 10.70 -21.71 1.91
N MET A 366 10.95 -21.38 3.17
CA MET A 366 9.97 -21.54 4.26
C MET A 366 8.71 -20.69 4.03
N ILE A 367 8.87 -19.44 3.60
CA ILE A 367 7.75 -18.55 3.25
C ILE A 367 6.88 -19.18 2.15
N ARG A 368 7.52 -19.61 1.05
CA ARG A 368 6.81 -20.23 -0.08
C ARG A 368 6.09 -21.49 0.34
N TRP A 369 6.75 -22.36 1.09
CA TRP A 369 6.17 -23.64 1.50
C TRP A 369 5.01 -23.47 2.48
N ALA A 370 5.13 -22.56 3.45
CA ALA A 370 4.04 -22.28 4.40
C ALA A 370 2.82 -21.68 3.70
N CYS A 371 3.03 -20.74 2.76
CA CYS A 371 1.96 -20.15 1.96
C CYS A 371 1.31 -21.19 1.04
N GLN A 372 2.11 -22.01 0.37
CA GLN A 372 1.64 -23.09 -0.50
C GLN A 372 0.79 -24.12 0.27
N ALA A 373 1.21 -24.52 1.47
CA ALA A 373 0.49 -25.49 2.30
C ALA A 373 -0.82 -24.92 2.89
N SER A 374 -0.84 -23.63 3.18
CA SER A 374 -2.03 -22.95 3.72
C SER A 374 -3.01 -22.48 2.64
N GLY A 375 -2.63 -22.50 1.36
CA GLY A 375 -3.45 -22.00 0.25
C GLY A 375 -3.47 -20.47 0.17
N THR A 376 -2.40 -19.83 0.63
CA THR A 376 -2.19 -18.37 0.62
C THR A 376 -0.99 -18.02 -0.27
N TRP A 377 -0.72 -16.72 -0.44
CA TRP A 377 0.49 -16.25 -1.09
C TRP A 377 1.17 -15.15 -0.24
N PRO A 378 2.52 -15.04 -0.32
CA PRO A 378 3.26 -14.04 0.44
C PRO A 378 3.36 -12.70 -0.30
N ARG A 379 3.20 -11.60 0.43
CA ARG A 379 3.48 -10.24 -0.05
C ARG A 379 4.11 -9.36 1.02
N ALA A 380 4.84 -8.34 0.61
CA ALA A 380 5.16 -7.23 1.50
C ALA A 380 3.98 -6.24 1.49
N ASP A 381 3.41 -5.99 2.67
CA ASP A 381 2.29 -5.07 2.79
C ASP A 381 2.76 -3.62 2.60
N ALA A 382 2.12 -2.87 1.70
CA ALA A 382 2.57 -1.54 1.32
C ALA A 382 2.41 -0.52 2.47
N GLU A 383 1.32 -0.64 3.24
CA GLU A 383 1.00 0.28 4.34
C GLU A 383 1.90 0.05 5.56
N THR A 384 2.03 -1.21 5.99
CA THR A 384 2.74 -1.56 7.23
C THR A 384 4.18 -2.04 7.02
N GLY A 385 4.55 -2.45 5.81
CA GLY A 385 5.86 -3.05 5.53
C GLY A 385 6.04 -4.49 6.03
N LYS A 386 4.96 -5.12 6.51
CA LYS A 386 4.99 -6.45 7.11
C LYS A 386 5.02 -7.55 6.05
N LEU A 387 5.59 -8.70 6.40
CA LEU A 387 5.42 -9.93 5.65
C LEU A 387 3.97 -10.42 5.85
N CYS A 388 3.16 -10.37 4.82
CA CYS A 388 1.78 -10.80 4.87
C CYS A 388 1.55 -12.10 4.09
N ALA A 389 0.72 -13.00 4.61
CA ALA A 389 0.18 -14.13 3.86
C ALA A 389 -1.35 -14.05 3.78
N GLU A 390 -1.88 -14.05 2.56
CA GLU A 390 -3.30 -13.82 2.30
C GLU A 390 -3.83 -14.72 1.17
N PRO A 391 -5.16 -14.93 1.08
CA PRO A 391 -5.77 -15.54 -0.09
C PRO A 391 -5.66 -14.65 -1.33
N LEU A 392 -6.00 -15.20 -2.50
CA LEU A 392 -6.11 -14.42 -3.73
C LEU A 392 -7.30 -13.45 -3.65
N TRP A 393 -7.07 -12.19 -4.03
CA TRP A 393 -8.12 -11.17 -4.08
C TRP A 393 -8.95 -11.26 -5.36
N HIS A 394 -10.06 -10.51 -5.38
CA HIS A 394 -11.09 -10.50 -6.43
C HIS A 394 -11.49 -9.09 -6.90
N GLN A 395 -10.78 -8.05 -6.44
CA GLN A 395 -11.03 -6.65 -6.81
C GLN A 395 -9.70 -5.92 -6.98
N GLY A 396 -9.70 -4.87 -7.80
CA GLY A 396 -8.55 -4.03 -8.10
C GLY A 396 -8.97 -2.76 -8.82
N ASN A 397 -8.01 -2.15 -9.52
CA ASN A 397 -8.12 -0.83 -10.12
C ASN A 397 -8.81 -0.85 -11.48
N LYS A 398 -9.38 0.30 -11.88
CA LYS A 398 -9.87 0.53 -13.25
C LYS A 398 -8.76 1.20 -14.07
N LEU A 399 -8.38 0.56 -15.17
CA LEU A 399 -7.37 1.06 -16.10
C LEU A 399 -8.04 1.40 -17.43
N ALA A 400 -8.20 2.69 -17.70
CA ALA A 400 -8.69 3.17 -19.00
C ALA A 400 -7.54 3.39 -19.99
N LEU A 401 -7.83 3.33 -21.29
CA LEU A 401 -6.83 3.61 -22.33
C LEU A 401 -6.17 5.00 -22.18
N ALA A 402 -6.90 5.99 -21.67
CA ALA A 402 -6.36 7.33 -21.39
C ALA A 402 -5.22 7.34 -20.34
N ASN A 403 -5.11 6.28 -19.53
CA ASN A 403 -4.06 6.12 -18.54
C ASN A 403 -2.78 5.49 -19.14
N LEU A 404 -2.86 4.98 -20.37
CA LEU A 404 -1.81 4.23 -21.03
C LEU A 404 -1.12 5.08 -22.10
N THR A 405 0.15 4.76 -22.37
CA THR A 405 0.90 5.36 -23.49
C THR A 405 0.63 4.67 -24.82
N GLY A 406 -0.04 3.51 -24.79
CA GLY A 406 -0.41 2.71 -25.96
C GLY A 406 -1.41 1.62 -25.58
N TYR A 407 -1.94 0.93 -26.59
CA TYR A 407 -2.88 -0.17 -26.37
C TYR A 407 -2.21 -1.33 -25.61
N PRO A 408 -2.88 -2.01 -24.67
CA PRO A 408 -2.31 -3.14 -23.93
C PRO A 408 -1.80 -4.25 -24.84
N GLY A 409 -0.63 -4.79 -24.53
CA GLY A 409 -0.12 -6.02 -25.14
C GLY A 409 -0.81 -7.24 -24.51
N MET A 410 -1.12 -8.25 -25.31
CA MET A 410 -1.67 -9.52 -24.84
C MET A 410 -0.86 -10.66 -25.43
N LYS A 411 -0.47 -11.61 -24.58
CA LYS A 411 0.27 -12.82 -25.00
C LYS A 411 -0.18 -14.02 -24.19
N ALA A 412 0.06 -15.22 -24.73
CA ALA A 412 -0.20 -16.45 -24.00
C ALA A 412 0.63 -16.51 -22.70
N ASN A 413 0.00 -16.95 -21.63
CA ASN A 413 0.67 -17.30 -20.39
C ASN A 413 1.23 -18.73 -20.48
N GLN A 414 2.20 -19.05 -19.62
CA GLN A 414 2.79 -20.39 -19.60
C GLN A 414 1.80 -21.44 -19.10
N SER A 415 1.82 -22.64 -19.67
CA SER A 415 0.98 -23.77 -19.24
C SER A 415 1.76 -24.89 -18.53
N LEU A 416 1.07 -25.56 -17.62
CA LEU A 416 1.35 -26.78 -16.85
C LEU A 416 1.12 -28.08 -17.62
N ALA A 417 2.10 -28.98 -17.77
CA ALA A 417 1.83 -30.37 -18.16
C ALA A 417 1.41 -31.21 -16.95
N ALA A 418 2.20 -31.14 -15.88
CA ALA A 418 1.96 -31.81 -14.62
C ALA A 418 2.68 -31.12 -13.44
N LEU A 419 2.14 -31.36 -12.24
CA LEU A 419 2.77 -31.05 -10.96
C LEU A 419 3.09 -32.38 -10.27
N ILE A 420 4.35 -32.59 -9.91
CA ILE A 420 4.82 -33.81 -9.24
C ILE A 420 5.18 -33.44 -7.81
N PHE A 421 4.38 -33.88 -6.85
CA PHE A 421 4.62 -33.65 -5.44
C PHE A 421 5.36 -34.83 -4.83
N THR A 422 6.43 -34.55 -4.09
CA THR A 422 7.00 -35.49 -3.13
C THR A 422 6.43 -35.14 -1.76
N LEU A 423 5.53 -35.99 -1.25
CA LEU A 423 4.94 -35.85 0.08
C LEU A 423 6.00 -36.06 1.16
N SER A 424 5.66 -35.66 2.38
CA SER A 424 6.58 -35.68 3.52
C SER A 424 7.09 -37.08 3.92
N ASP A 425 6.37 -38.14 3.53
CA ASP A 425 6.77 -39.55 3.70
C ASP A 425 7.60 -40.10 2.53
N GLY A 426 7.86 -39.28 1.50
CA GLY A 426 8.56 -39.64 0.28
C GLY A 426 7.67 -40.14 -0.86
N THR A 427 6.36 -40.29 -0.63
CA THR A 427 5.42 -40.72 -1.67
C THR A 427 5.31 -39.68 -2.79
N GLU A 428 5.36 -40.12 -4.04
CA GLU A 428 5.08 -39.25 -5.20
C GLU A 428 3.59 -39.19 -5.51
N TYR A 429 3.08 -37.98 -5.73
CA TYR A 429 1.71 -37.73 -6.15
C TYR A 429 1.69 -36.77 -7.34
N VAL A 430 1.12 -37.22 -8.46
CA VAL A 430 1.08 -36.45 -9.71
C VAL A 430 -0.31 -35.84 -9.89
N VAL A 431 -0.34 -34.52 -10.09
CA VAL A 431 -1.54 -33.78 -10.48
C VAL A 431 -1.36 -33.29 -11.91
N SER A 432 -2.37 -33.49 -12.75
CA SER A 432 -2.34 -32.98 -14.14
C SER A 432 -2.29 -31.45 -14.14
N GLY A 433 -1.50 -30.88 -15.05
CA GLY A 433 -1.45 -29.45 -15.32
C GLY A 433 -2.37 -29.06 -16.47
N ASN A 434 -2.62 -27.76 -16.64
CA ASN A 434 -3.75 -27.23 -17.42
C ASN A 434 -3.66 -27.47 -18.94
N SER A 435 -2.52 -27.97 -19.40
CA SER A 435 -2.32 -28.43 -20.76
C SER A 435 -1.37 -29.61 -20.74
N THR A 436 -1.89 -30.84 -20.85
CA THR A 436 -1.07 -32.07 -20.90
C THR A 436 -0.07 -32.11 -22.06
N SER A 437 -0.31 -31.30 -23.10
CA SER A 437 0.61 -31.08 -24.23
C SER A 437 1.71 -30.03 -23.97
N SER A 438 1.70 -29.36 -22.80
CA SER A 438 2.77 -28.45 -22.41
C SER A 438 4.08 -29.21 -22.24
N GLU A 439 5.20 -28.54 -22.50
CA GLU A 439 6.54 -29.08 -22.29
C GLU A 439 7.03 -28.92 -20.83
N LYS A 440 6.29 -28.20 -19.98
CA LYS A 440 6.73 -27.85 -18.63
C LYS A 440 6.08 -28.72 -17.55
N THR A 441 6.91 -29.36 -16.75
CA THR A 441 6.52 -30.05 -15.51
C THR A 441 7.21 -29.39 -14.32
N VAL A 442 6.55 -29.36 -13.16
CA VAL A 442 7.12 -28.79 -11.92
C VAL A 442 7.20 -29.86 -10.85
N ALA A 443 8.38 -30.04 -10.26
CA ALA A 443 8.57 -30.87 -9.07
C ALA A 443 8.43 -30.01 -7.81
N ILE A 444 7.61 -30.45 -6.86
CA ILE A 444 7.36 -29.77 -5.59
C ILE A 444 7.76 -30.69 -4.45
N ARG A 445 8.71 -30.23 -3.64
CA ARG A 445 9.07 -30.84 -2.37
C ARG A 445 8.84 -29.82 -1.27
N ASN A 446 7.74 -29.99 -0.54
CA ASN A 446 7.31 -29.09 0.53
C ASN A 446 7.11 -29.94 1.80
N PRO A 447 7.86 -29.70 2.88
CA PRO A 447 7.83 -30.53 4.09
C PRO A 447 6.50 -30.43 4.86
N PHE A 448 5.61 -29.52 4.48
CA PHE A 448 4.31 -29.33 5.10
C PHE A 448 3.16 -30.07 4.40
N LEU A 449 3.43 -30.74 3.27
CA LEU A 449 2.43 -31.50 2.52
C LEU A 449 2.56 -33.00 2.84
N HIS A 450 1.65 -33.50 3.67
CA HIS A 450 1.67 -34.89 4.16
C HIS A 450 0.71 -35.81 3.40
N THR A 451 -0.36 -35.23 2.86
CA THR A 451 -1.45 -36.00 2.24
C THR A 451 -1.69 -35.56 0.80
N GLN A 452 -2.26 -36.46 -0.01
CA GLN A 452 -2.70 -36.13 -1.36
C GLN A 452 -3.72 -34.98 -1.37
N ALA A 453 -4.59 -34.89 -0.35
CA ALA A 453 -5.56 -33.80 -0.23
C ALA A 453 -4.88 -32.43 -0.05
N GLN A 454 -3.82 -32.35 0.76
CA GLN A 454 -3.02 -31.14 0.91
C GLN A 454 -2.26 -30.80 -0.38
N ALA A 455 -1.66 -31.80 -1.04
CA ALA A 455 -0.99 -31.60 -2.32
C ALA A 455 -1.95 -31.12 -3.41
N LEU A 456 -3.18 -31.65 -3.47
CA LEU A 456 -4.22 -31.21 -4.38
C LEU A 456 -4.66 -29.76 -4.09
N ALA A 457 -4.77 -29.38 -2.81
CA ALA A 457 -5.05 -27.99 -2.42
C ALA A 457 -3.93 -27.03 -2.88
N ALA A 458 -2.67 -27.41 -2.68
CA ALA A 458 -1.51 -26.66 -3.17
C ALA A 458 -1.47 -26.58 -4.71
N ALA A 459 -1.78 -27.69 -5.40
CA ALA A 459 -1.85 -27.75 -6.85
C ALA A 459 -2.86 -26.74 -7.41
N ARG A 460 -4.04 -26.62 -6.79
CA ARG A 460 -5.08 -25.64 -7.19
C ARG A 460 -4.57 -24.20 -7.10
N LEU A 461 -3.84 -23.86 -6.02
CA LEU A 461 -3.22 -22.55 -5.89
C LEU A 461 -2.16 -22.31 -6.97
N ILE A 462 -1.26 -23.28 -7.20
CA ILE A 462 -0.22 -23.17 -8.23
C ILE A 462 -0.85 -22.95 -9.61
N LEU A 463 -1.81 -23.79 -9.98
CA LEU A 463 -2.43 -23.78 -11.30
C LEU A 463 -3.21 -22.50 -11.55
N SER A 464 -3.73 -21.83 -10.51
CA SER A 464 -4.42 -20.53 -10.63
C SER A 464 -3.59 -19.38 -11.24
N GLN A 465 -2.33 -19.64 -11.62
CA GLN A 465 -1.44 -18.72 -12.33
C GLN A 465 -0.90 -19.19 -13.66
N TYR A 466 -1.23 -20.41 -14.07
CA TYR A 466 -0.80 -20.95 -15.34
C TYR A 466 -1.98 -20.92 -16.32
N GLY A 467 -1.63 -20.93 -17.61
CA GLY A 467 -2.51 -20.79 -18.77
C GLY A 467 -3.26 -19.46 -18.83
N GLY A 468 -4.18 -19.35 -19.79
CA GLY A 468 -4.79 -18.08 -20.18
C GLY A 468 -3.79 -17.08 -20.75
N ASN A 469 -3.95 -15.80 -20.41
CA ASN A 469 -3.18 -14.70 -21.00
C ASN A 469 -2.37 -13.90 -19.96
N VAL A 470 -1.35 -13.22 -20.45
CA VAL A 470 -0.65 -12.14 -19.77
C VAL A 470 -0.96 -10.85 -20.51
N ILE A 471 -1.35 -9.83 -19.75
CA ILE A 471 -1.61 -8.48 -20.24
C ILE A 471 -0.47 -7.58 -19.79
N GLU A 472 0.13 -6.87 -20.73
CA GLU A 472 1.23 -5.95 -20.49
C GLU A 472 0.78 -4.53 -20.78
N THR A 473 0.93 -3.65 -19.79
CA THR A 473 0.52 -2.24 -19.89
C THR A 473 1.71 -1.34 -19.62
N THR A 474 1.78 -0.22 -20.34
CA THR A 474 2.72 0.87 -20.05
C THR A 474 1.93 2.17 -20.03
N GLY A 475 2.16 2.98 -19.00
CA GLY A 475 1.34 4.15 -18.80
C GLY A 475 1.87 5.12 -17.77
N ARG A 476 0.92 5.88 -17.26
CA ARG A 476 1.13 6.92 -16.26
C ARG A 476 1.41 6.38 -14.86
N GLY A 477 1.06 5.12 -14.59
CA GLY A 477 1.12 4.49 -13.27
C GLY A 477 0.07 5.02 -12.30
N ASP A 478 -0.37 4.14 -11.39
CA ASP A 478 -1.26 4.48 -10.28
C ASP A 478 -0.68 3.85 -9.00
N PRO A 479 -0.16 4.65 -8.05
CA PRO A 479 0.49 4.13 -6.86
C PRO A 479 -0.49 3.50 -5.86
N SER A 480 -1.81 3.64 -6.04
CA SER A 480 -2.79 2.96 -5.17
C SER A 480 -3.04 1.49 -5.52
N GLY A 481 -2.58 1.04 -6.69
CA GLY A 481 -2.67 -0.35 -7.11
C GLY A 481 -1.63 -1.20 -6.38
N GLU A 482 -2.04 -2.37 -5.88
CA GLU A 482 -1.20 -3.31 -5.16
C GLU A 482 -0.99 -4.60 -5.93
N ILE A 483 0.14 -5.27 -5.68
CA ILE A 483 0.34 -6.63 -6.20
C ILE A 483 -0.72 -7.55 -5.61
N GLY A 484 -1.39 -8.33 -6.46
CA GLY A 484 -2.54 -9.15 -6.09
C GLY A 484 -3.90 -8.54 -6.44
N ASP A 485 -3.97 -7.23 -6.71
CA ASP A 485 -5.20 -6.57 -7.15
C ASP A 485 -5.71 -7.16 -8.47
N VAL A 486 -7.02 -7.26 -8.61
CA VAL A 486 -7.67 -7.74 -9.85
C VAL A 486 -8.18 -6.54 -10.63
N ASP A 487 -7.34 -6.07 -11.55
CA ASP A 487 -7.61 -4.85 -12.30
C ASP A 487 -8.58 -5.12 -13.45
N THR A 488 -9.45 -4.15 -13.71
CA THR A 488 -10.31 -4.11 -14.89
C THR A 488 -9.73 -3.14 -15.91
N VAL A 489 -9.18 -3.69 -17.00
CA VAL A 489 -8.61 -2.93 -18.11
C VAL A 489 -9.70 -2.69 -19.16
N TRP A 490 -10.12 -1.44 -19.33
CA TRP A 490 -11.10 -1.06 -20.33
C TRP A 490 -10.41 -0.95 -21.68
N LEU A 491 -10.83 -1.80 -22.61
CA LEU A 491 -10.25 -1.93 -23.93
C LEU A 491 -10.96 -1.03 -24.95
N ASP A 492 -12.26 -0.79 -24.77
CA ASP A 492 -13.07 0.16 -25.54
C ASP A 492 -14.35 0.58 -24.77
N GLU A 493 -15.34 1.13 -25.48
CA GLU A 493 -16.62 1.64 -24.93
C GLU A 493 -17.56 0.55 -24.36
N SER A 494 -17.32 -0.72 -24.71
CA SER A 494 -18.14 -1.88 -24.34
C SER A 494 -17.33 -2.98 -23.64
N SER A 495 -16.05 -3.12 -23.98
CA SER A 495 -15.23 -4.27 -23.60
C SER A 495 -14.19 -3.92 -22.54
N ALA A 496 -14.05 -4.83 -21.58
CA ALA A 496 -13.01 -4.78 -20.58
C ALA A 496 -12.52 -6.20 -20.30
N VAL A 497 -11.27 -6.27 -19.86
CA VAL A 497 -10.63 -7.51 -19.47
C VAL A 497 -10.14 -7.42 -18.04
N THR A 498 -10.32 -8.49 -17.28
CA THR A 498 -9.92 -8.52 -15.87
C THR A 498 -8.69 -9.40 -15.69
N ALA A 499 -7.69 -8.89 -14.98
CA ALA A 499 -6.44 -9.62 -14.75
C ALA A 499 -5.78 -9.21 -13.44
N ARG A 500 -5.12 -10.16 -12.78
CA ARG A 500 -4.45 -9.94 -11.50
C ARG A 500 -3.08 -9.29 -11.67
N ARG A 501 -2.85 -8.15 -11.02
CA ARG A 501 -1.55 -7.44 -11.04
C ARG A 501 -0.47 -8.28 -10.39
N LYS A 502 0.43 -8.83 -11.22
CA LYS A 502 1.57 -9.65 -10.81
C LYS A 502 2.81 -8.82 -10.53
N SER A 503 3.03 -7.77 -11.32
CA SER A 503 4.13 -6.82 -11.11
C SER A 503 3.77 -5.43 -11.59
N GLN A 504 4.43 -4.44 -11.02
CA GLN A 504 4.42 -3.07 -11.49
C GLN A 504 5.75 -2.36 -11.27
N THR A 505 5.99 -1.33 -12.07
CA THR A 505 7.09 -0.38 -11.91
C THR A 505 6.55 1.02 -11.75
N ILE A 506 7.01 1.72 -10.71
CA ILE A 506 6.78 3.15 -10.51
C ILE A 506 8.11 3.86 -10.71
N GLN A 507 8.21 4.67 -11.76
CA GLN A 507 9.45 5.33 -12.13
C GLN A 507 9.21 6.74 -12.66
N PHE A 508 10.26 7.55 -12.60
CA PHE A 508 10.27 8.91 -13.11
C PHE A 508 11.25 9.02 -14.27
N GLN A 509 10.78 9.62 -15.37
CA GLN A 509 11.58 9.95 -16.53
C GLN A 509 11.34 11.42 -16.86
N ASP A 510 12.43 12.19 -17.01
CA ASP A 510 12.39 13.63 -17.28
C ASP A 510 11.55 14.44 -16.26
N GLY A 511 11.59 14.02 -14.99
CA GLY A 511 10.85 14.65 -13.89
C GLY A 511 9.34 14.36 -13.88
N MET A 512 8.84 13.49 -14.75
CA MET A 512 7.45 13.04 -14.76
C MET A 512 7.36 11.55 -14.43
N MET A 513 6.37 11.16 -13.64
CA MET A 513 6.04 9.74 -13.47
C MET A 513 5.45 9.24 -14.79
N GLN A 514 6.18 8.40 -15.52
CA GLN A 514 5.77 7.90 -16.83
C GLN A 514 6.52 6.62 -17.18
N GLY A 515 6.04 5.90 -18.19
CA GLY A 515 6.62 4.62 -18.58
C GLY A 515 6.47 3.54 -17.50
N CYS A 516 5.54 3.72 -16.56
CA CYS A 516 5.24 2.74 -15.51
C CYS A 516 4.65 1.50 -16.16
N ARG A 517 5.28 0.34 -15.99
CA ARG A 517 4.86 -0.91 -16.59
C ARG A 517 4.12 -1.77 -15.59
N SER A 518 3.09 -2.47 -16.03
CA SER A 518 2.42 -3.49 -15.21
C SER A 518 2.22 -4.76 -16.01
N THR A 519 2.40 -5.90 -15.35
CA THR A 519 2.07 -7.22 -15.88
C THR A 519 0.87 -7.75 -15.11
N LEU A 520 -0.22 -7.99 -15.83
CA LEU A 520 -1.46 -8.51 -15.27
C LEU A 520 -1.68 -9.93 -15.79
N LEU A 521 -2.09 -10.82 -14.89
CA LEU A 521 -2.26 -12.24 -15.14
C LEU A 521 -3.75 -12.58 -15.26
N GLN A 522 -4.13 -13.07 -16.42
CA GLN A 522 -5.46 -13.63 -16.69
C GLN A 522 -5.29 -15.15 -16.80
N ALA A 523 -5.06 -15.80 -15.66
CA ALA A 523 -4.79 -17.23 -15.64
C ALA A 523 -6.08 -18.06 -15.74
N ASP A 524 -6.02 -19.13 -16.51
CA ASP A 524 -7.13 -20.07 -16.73
C ASP A 524 -7.24 -21.15 -15.65
N GLY A 525 -6.22 -21.32 -14.81
CA GLY A 525 -6.02 -22.55 -14.05
C GLY A 525 -6.87 -22.71 -12.79
N SER A 526 -8.15 -22.35 -12.86
CA SER A 526 -9.17 -22.98 -12.03
C SER A 526 -9.48 -24.39 -12.56
N TYR A 527 -8.61 -25.34 -12.24
CA TYR A 527 -8.81 -26.79 -12.43
C TYR A 527 -10.05 -27.39 -11.75
N LEU A 528 -10.91 -26.57 -11.16
CA LEU A 528 -12.10 -27.01 -10.44
C LEU A 528 -13.39 -26.73 -11.20
N TRP A 529 -13.31 -25.96 -12.27
CA TRP A 529 -14.46 -25.28 -12.84
C TRP A 529 -14.27 -25.23 -14.36
N GLU A 530 -13.96 -26.39 -14.93
CA GLU A 530 -13.62 -26.56 -16.36
C GLU A 530 -14.82 -26.27 -17.25
N GLU A 531 -16.01 -26.62 -16.77
CA GLU A 531 -17.23 -26.44 -17.51
C GLU A 531 -17.95 -25.18 -17.02
N ARG A 532 -18.55 -24.48 -17.97
CA ARG A 532 -19.18 -23.17 -17.75
C ARG A 532 -20.47 -23.04 -18.53
N THR A 533 -21.48 -22.45 -17.90
CA THR A 533 -22.65 -21.93 -18.61
C THR A 533 -23.01 -20.54 -18.11
N VAL A 534 -23.68 -19.77 -18.97
CA VAL A 534 -24.25 -18.46 -18.65
C VAL A 534 -25.73 -18.51 -18.95
N LEU A 535 -26.55 -18.16 -17.97
CA LEU A 535 -28.00 -18.12 -18.08
C LEU A 535 -28.49 -16.67 -18.04
N THR A 536 -29.45 -16.38 -18.91
CA THR A 536 -30.19 -15.11 -18.97
C THR A 536 -31.69 -15.41 -19.04
N GLY A 537 -32.54 -14.43 -18.72
CA GLY A 537 -33.99 -14.64 -18.68
C GLY A 537 -34.43 -15.59 -17.55
N SER A 538 -35.40 -16.47 -17.79
CA SER A 538 -35.94 -17.37 -16.77
C SER A 538 -36.11 -18.79 -17.29
N GLY A 539 -35.91 -19.78 -16.42
CA GLY A 539 -36.11 -21.17 -16.77
C GLY A 539 -35.74 -22.12 -15.64
N THR A 540 -35.37 -23.35 -16.02
CA THR A 540 -34.85 -24.37 -15.11
C THR A 540 -33.51 -24.86 -15.65
N TRP A 541 -32.53 -25.02 -14.76
CA TRP A 541 -31.23 -25.61 -15.09
C TRP A 541 -31.00 -26.83 -14.20
N THR A 542 -30.48 -27.90 -14.79
CA THR A 542 -30.22 -29.16 -14.09
C THR A 542 -28.72 -29.42 -14.01
N GLY A 543 -28.23 -29.63 -12.80
CA GLY A 543 -26.84 -29.98 -12.54
C GLY A 543 -26.45 -31.28 -13.25
N PRO A 544 -25.23 -31.37 -13.81
CA PRO A 544 -24.78 -32.61 -14.43
C PRO A 544 -24.71 -33.78 -13.44
N SER A 545 -24.82 -35.01 -13.94
CA SER A 545 -24.62 -36.21 -13.14
C SER A 545 -23.22 -36.23 -12.52
N GLY A 546 -23.08 -36.66 -11.26
CA GLY A 546 -21.80 -36.74 -10.56
C GLY A 546 -21.23 -35.41 -10.04
N VAL A 547 -21.83 -34.26 -10.36
CA VAL A 547 -21.42 -32.95 -9.84
C VAL A 547 -22.09 -32.68 -8.51
N GLY A 548 -21.29 -32.52 -7.45
CA GLY A 548 -21.77 -32.22 -6.10
C GLY A 548 -21.55 -30.77 -5.65
N ARG A 549 -20.86 -29.95 -6.45
CA ARG A 549 -20.56 -28.55 -6.13
C ARG A 549 -20.63 -27.67 -7.36
N LEU A 550 -21.06 -26.43 -7.18
CA LEU A 550 -21.06 -25.39 -8.22
C LEU A 550 -20.35 -24.15 -7.71
N ARG A 551 -19.66 -23.44 -8.61
CA ARG A 551 -19.30 -22.04 -8.40
C ARG A 551 -20.28 -21.17 -9.17
N LEU A 552 -20.87 -20.19 -8.49
CA LEU A 552 -21.96 -19.37 -8.99
C LEU A 552 -21.61 -17.89 -8.90
N PHE A 553 -21.94 -17.13 -9.94
CA PHE A 553 -22.02 -15.67 -9.92
C PHE A 553 -23.42 -15.24 -10.37
N LEU A 554 -24.16 -14.59 -9.49
CA LEU A 554 -25.49 -14.06 -9.78
C LEU A 554 -25.36 -12.55 -9.92
N VAL A 555 -25.56 -12.05 -11.13
CA VAL A 555 -25.39 -10.64 -11.48
C VAL A 555 -26.76 -10.04 -11.73
N GLY A 556 -27.14 -9.05 -10.91
CA GLY A 556 -28.39 -8.31 -11.08
C GLY A 556 -28.32 -7.26 -12.21
N ARG A 557 -29.42 -6.55 -12.43
CA ARG A 557 -29.51 -5.49 -13.45
C ARG A 557 -28.72 -4.24 -13.05
N GLY A 558 -28.03 -3.65 -14.02
CA GLY A 558 -27.37 -2.35 -13.87
C GLY A 558 -28.34 -1.17 -13.95
N GLY A 559 -28.01 -0.10 -13.24
CA GLY A 559 -28.78 1.14 -13.25
C GLY A 559 -28.57 1.96 -14.52
N ASP A 560 -29.55 2.81 -14.84
CA ASP A 560 -29.47 3.73 -15.97
C ASP A 560 -28.61 4.96 -15.59
N GLY A 561 -27.78 5.41 -16.53
CA GLY A 561 -27.12 6.71 -16.42
C GLY A 561 -28.14 7.84 -16.54
N THR A 562 -27.92 8.93 -15.79
CA THR A 562 -28.80 10.10 -15.88
C THR A 562 -28.36 11.03 -17.03
N ALA A 563 -29.27 11.83 -17.55
CA ALA A 563 -28.96 12.82 -18.57
C ALA A 563 -28.10 13.95 -17.99
N GLY A 564 -27.23 14.53 -18.82
CA GLY A 564 -26.56 15.78 -18.48
C GLY A 564 -27.55 16.95 -18.45
N THR A 565 -27.06 18.12 -18.05
CA THR A 565 -27.81 19.38 -18.12
C THR A 565 -27.38 20.22 -19.30
N ASP A 566 -28.28 21.03 -19.86
CA ASP A 566 -27.97 21.91 -20.99
C ASP A 566 -26.95 22.96 -20.59
N GLY A 567 -26.09 23.35 -21.54
CA GLY A 567 -25.18 24.46 -21.34
C GLY A 567 -25.92 25.79 -21.26
N SER A 568 -25.28 26.78 -20.62
CA SER A 568 -25.74 28.17 -20.64
C SER A 568 -24.68 29.07 -21.26
N TYR A 569 -24.93 30.38 -21.33
CA TYR A 569 -23.88 31.34 -21.70
C TYR A 569 -22.91 31.62 -20.54
N ASP A 570 -23.29 31.26 -19.31
CA ASP A 570 -22.53 31.62 -18.11
C ASP A 570 -21.67 30.44 -17.61
N ALA A 571 -22.05 29.20 -17.95
CA ALA A 571 -21.31 27.97 -17.62
C ALA A 571 -21.67 26.80 -18.58
N PRO A 572 -20.78 25.81 -18.77
CA PRO A 572 -21.15 24.54 -19.39
C PRO A 572 -22.17 23.79 -18.51
N GLY A 573 -22.91 22.87 -19.12
CA GLY A 573 -23.79 21.96 -18.42
C GLY A 573 -23.00 20.97 -17.56
N GLU A 574 -23.60 20.51 -16.48
CA GLU A 574 -23.09 19.41 -15.66
C GLU A 574 -23.35 18.06 -16.32
N ASP A 575 -22.36 17.17 -16.26
CA ASP A 575 -22.49 15.78 -16.68
C ASP A 575 -23.49 15.03 -15.80
N GLY A 576 -24.23 14.11 -16.41
CA GLY A 576 -25.10 13.18 -15.71
C GLY A 576 -24.30 12.19 -14.86
N THR A 577 -24.97 11.61 -13.87
CA THR A 577 -24.40 10.59 -13.00
C THR A 577 -24.42 9.22 -13.67
N ASP A 578 -23.31 8.50 -13.59
CA ASP A 578 -23.23 7.10 -14.03
C ASP A 578 -24.22 6.20 -13.30
N GLY A 579 -24.83 5.27 -14.05
CA GLY A 579 -25.62 4.18 -13.52
C GLY A 579 -24.71 3.18 -12.79
N LEU A 580 -25.13 2.77 -11.59
CA LEU A 580 -24.40 1.77 -10.79
C LEU A 580 -24.51 0.39 -11.42
N GLY A 581 -23.41 -0.37 -11.43
CA GLY A 581 -23.46 -1.80 -11.78
C GLY A 581 -24.35 -2.61 -10.84
N GLY A 582 -24.93 -3.70 -11.34
CA GLY A 582 -25.82 -4.59 -10.59
C GLY A 582 -25.20 -5.15 -9.30
N LEU A 583 -26.06 -5.60 -8.36
CA LEU A 583 -25.57 -6.37 -7.21
C LEU A 583 -25.04 -7.72 -7.70
N VAL A 584 -23.96 -8.21 -7.10
CA VAL A 584 -23.38 -9.50 -7.43
C VAL A 584 -23.24 -10.37 -6.18
N TRP A 585 -23.82 -11.56 -6.25
CA TRP A 585 -23.58 -12.63 -5.29
C TRP A 585 -22.65 -13.67 -5.91
N ALA A 586 -21.58 -14.04 -5.21
CA ALA A 586 -20.60 -15.01 -5.70
C ALA A 586 -20.24 -16.02 -4.61
N GLY A 587 -20.23 -17.31 -4.94
CA GLY A 587 -19.94 -18.36 -3.96
C GLY A 587 -19.74 -19.74 -4.57
N VAL A 588 -19.31 -20.68 -3.72
CA VAL A 588 -19.32 -22.11 -4.01
C VAL A 588 -20.42 -22.74 -3.18
N VAL A 589 -21.27 -23.54 -3.82
CA VAL A 589 -22.43 -24.18 -3.19
C VAL A 589 -22.38 -25.68 -3.38
N ASP A 590 -22.83 -26.42 -2.37
CA ASP A 590 -23.05 -27.86 -2.47
C ASP A 590 -24.42 -28.13 -3.10
N ILE A 591 -24.46 -29.11 -4.01
CA ILE A 591 -25.67 -29.55 -4.70
C ILE A 591 -25.75 -31.08 -4.67
N ASN A 592 -26.96 -31.61 -4.82
CA ASN A 592 -27.10 -33.02 -5.16
C ASN A 592 -26.82 -33.23 -6.67
N PRO A 593 -26.13 -34.32 -7.06
CA PRO A 593 -25.97 -34.68 -8.46
C PRO A 593 -27.32 -34.75 -9.19
N GLY A 594 -27.45 -34.12 -10.37
CA GLY A 594 -28.71 -34.08 -11.11
C GLY A 594 -29.77 -33.11 -10.54
N GLN A 595 -29.45 -32.30 -9.52
CA GLN A 595 -30.41 -31.38 -8.93
C GLN A 595 -30.84 -30.30 -9.92
N SER A 596 -32.15 -30.02 -9.97
CA SER A 596 -32.72 -28.97 -10.81
C SER A 596 -33.00 -27.70 -10.01
N PHE A 597 -32.69 -26.56 -10.61
CA PHE A 597 -32.84 -25.23 -10.03
C PHE A 597 -33.68 -24.37 -10.97
N ALA A 598 -34.75 -23.79 -10.44
CA ALA A 598 -35.42 -22.68 -11.14
C ALA A 598 -34.50 -21.46 -11.10
N TYR A 599 -34.41 -20.74 -12.21
CA TYR A 599 -33.64 -19.51 -12.31
C TYR A 599 -34.43 -18.39 -12.97
N ARG A 600 -34.11 -17.15 -12.61
CA ARG A 600 -34.65 -15.94 -13.23
C ARG A 600 -33.63 -14.81 -13.14
N VAL A 601 -33.52 -14.02 -14.19
CA VAL A 601 -32.68 -12.83 -14.29
C VAL A 601 -33.55 -11.67 -14.72
N ASP A 602 -33.93 -10.84 -13.75
CA ASP A 602 -34.73 -9.64 -13.97
C ASP A 602 -34.03 -8.41 -13.38
N GLN A 603 -34.59 -7.79 -12.35
CA GLN A 603 -33.89 -6.82 -11.52
C GLN A 603 -32.78 -7.50 -10.71
N ASP A 604 -33.07 -8.68 -10.18
CA ASP A 604 -32.13 -9.55 -9.47
C ASP A 604 -31.95 -10.87 -10.23
N ALA A 605 -30.76 -11.46 -10.12
CA ALA A 605 -30.49 -12.81 -10.58
C ALA A 605 -30.76 -13.80 -9.44
N VAL A 606 -31.70 -14.71 -9.64
CA VAL A 606 -32.13 -15.74 -8.69
C VAL A 606 -31.81 -17.11 -9.26
N PHE A 607 -31.12 -17.95 -8.48
CA PHE A 607 -30.82 -19.34 -8.80
C PHE A 607 -31.19 -20.22 -7.59
N GLY A 608 -32.32 -20.93 -7.65
CA GLY A 608 -32.83 -21.69 -6.51
C GLY A 608 -33.07 -20.79 -5.29
N VAL A 609 -32.28 -20.98 -4.23
CA VAL A 609 -32.36 -20.19 -2.99
C VAL A 609 -31.40 -18.99 -2.95
N TRP A 610 -30.47 -18.91 -3.91
CA TRP A 610 -29.46 -17.86 -3.95
C TRP A 610 -29.91 -16.71 -4.84
N THR A 611 -29.58 -15.48 -4.44
CA THR A 611 -29.99 -14.27 -5.17
C THR A 611 -28.90 -13.20 -5.16
N SER A 612 -28.79 -12.44 -6.25
CA SER A 612 -27.93 -11.24 -6.30
C SER A 612 -28.34 -10.18 -5.28
N ALA A 613 -29.59 -10.17 -4.82
CA ALA A 613 -30.07 -9.21 -3.81
C ALA A 613 -29.34 -9.31 -2.47
N GLU A 614 -28.83 -10.51 -2.12
CA GLU A 614 -27.99 -10.77 -0.94
C GLU A 614 -26.49 -10.57 -1.22
N GLY A 615 -26.17 -10.15 -2.44
CA GLY A 615 -24.82 -9.83 -2.87
C GLY A 615 -24.41 -8.41 -2.47
N GLN A 616 -23.32 -7.96 -3.09
CA GLN A 616 -22.79 -6.61 -2.90
C GLN A 616 -22.51 -5.92 -4.23
N ARG A 617 -22.36 -4.59 -4.19
CA ARG A 617 -21.93 -3.83 -5.37
C ARG A 617 -20.41 -3.83 -5.44
N TYR A 618 -19.90 -3.98 -6.66
CA TYR A 618 -18.49 -3.86 -6.97
C TYR A 618 -18.27 -2.57 -7.73
N PRO A 619 -17.69 -1.51 -7.13
CA PRO A 619 -17.61 -0.18 -7.75
C PRO A 619 -16.96 -0.16 -9.15
N GLN A 620 -16.01 -1.07 -9.40
CA GLN A 620 -15.31 -1.19 -10.68
C GLN A 620 -15.77 -2.39 -11.53
N GLY A 621 -16.85 -3.06 -11.13
CA GLY A 621 -17.30 -4.33 -11.69
C GLY A 621 -16.78 -5.55 -10.94
N TYR A 622 -17.52 -6.64 -11.04
CA TYR A 622 -17.13 -7.97 -10.60
C TYR A 622 -16.24 -8.63 -11.64
N SER A 623 -15.11 -9.17 -11.20
CA SER A 623 -14.11 -9.76 -12.10
C SER A 623 -14.19 -11.28 -12.10
N ASP A 624 -14.58 -11.85 -13.25
CA ASP A 624 -14.47 -13.28 -13.50
C ASP A 624 -13.14 -13.59 -14.20
N ILE A 625 -12.10 -13.79 -13.40
CA ILE A 625 -10.74 -14.03 -13.90
C ILE A 625 -10.66 -15.29 -14.78
N ALA A 626 -11.51 -16.29 -14.52
CA ALA A 626 -11.48 -17.57 -15.24
C ALA A 626 -11.94 -17.41 -16.70
N SER A 627 -13.00 -16.65 -16.94
CA SER A 627 -13.40 -16.29 -18.31
C SER A 627 -12.69 -15.04 -18.84
N GLY A 628 -12.10 -14.25 -17.94
CA GLY A 628 -11.53 -12.96 -18.27
C GLY A 628 -12.52 -11.80 -18.35
N GLN A 629 -13.80 -12.07 -18.10
CA GLN A 629 -14.90 -11.12 -18.28
C GLN A 629 -15.13 -10.27 -17.03
N SER A 630 -15.63 -9.06 -17.25
CA SER A 630 -16.08 -8.16 -16.20
C SER A 630 -17.60 -8.00 -16.28
N TYR A 631 -18.25 -8.04 -15.12
CA TYR A 631 -19.70 -7.90 -14.96
C TYR A 631 -20.02 -6.73 -14.02
N ALA A 632 -21.24 -6.21 -14.09
CA ALA A 632 -21.74 -5.18 -13.18
C ALA A 632 -20.80 -3.96 -13.06
N ARG A 633 -20.25 -3.49 -14.17
CA ARG A 633 -19.43 -2.27 -14.20
C ARG A 633 -20.31 -1.04 -14.07
N THR A 634 -19.76 0.01 -13.48
CA THR A 634 -20.43 1.32 -13.36
C THR A 634 -20.03 2.20 -14.53
N GLY A 635 -21.01 2.89 -15.13
CA GLY A 635 -20.78 3.94 -16.12
C GLY A 635 -20.24 3.45 -17.47
N VAL A 636 -20.83 2.39 -18.04
CA VAL A 636 -20.41 1.83 -19.35
C VAL A 636 -21.12 2.57 -20.49
N GLN A 637 -20.37 3.02 -21.49
CA GLN A 637 -20.92 3.79 -22.62
C GLN A 637 -21.79 2.96 -23.56
N ALA A 638 -21.44 1.69 -23.76
CA ALA A 638 -22.23 0.75 -24.54
C ALA A 638 -22.30 -0.59 -23.80
N PRO A 639 -23.15 -0.69 -22.75
CA PRO A 639 -23.27 -1.88 -21.92
C PRO A 639 -23.82 -3.07 -22.72
N LEU A 640 -23.29 -4.26 -22.47
CA LEU A 640 -23.69 -5.48 -23.16
C LEU A 640 -24.87 -6.14 -22.46
N GLU A 641 -25.78 -6.76 -23.21
CA GLU A 641 -26.85 -7.55 -22.62
C GLU A 641 -26.27 -8.73 -21.83
N GLY A 642 -26.82 -9.00 -20.65
CA GLY A 642 -26.32 -10.07 -19.78
C GLY A 642 -25.10 -9.69 -18.94
N SER A 643 -24.59 -8.45 -19.01
CA SER A 643 -23.44 -8.04 -18.20
C SER A 643 -23.82 -7.44 -16.85
N GLY A 644 -25.04 -6.94 -16.70
CA GLY A 644 -25.50 -6.21 -15.50
C GLY A 644 -24.84 -4.85 -15.33
N ASP A 645 -24.22 -4.32 -16.40
CA ASP A 645 -23.53 -3.04 -16.38
C ASP A 645 -24.51 -1.89 -16.22
N GLY A 646 -24.12 -0.90 -15.40
CA GLY A 646 -24.80 0.38 -15.35
C GLY A 646 -24.32 1.28 -16.48
N GLY A 647 -25.24 2.02 -17.10
CA GLY A 647 -24.91 2.87 -18.24
C GLY A 647 -24.23 4.19 -17.86
N ALA A 648 -23.41 4.73 -18.76
CA ALA A 648 -22.73 6.02 -18.59
C ALA A 648 -23.71 7.19 -18.45
N GLY A 649 -23.36 8.17 -17.60
CA GLY A 649 -24.05 9.45 -17.54
C GLY A 649 -23.89 10.24 -18.84
N GLY A 650 -24.91 10.99 -19.22
CA GLY A 650 -24.88 11.84 -20.42
C GLY A 650 -24.01 13.07 -20.21
N LYS A 651 -23.25 13.50 -21.22
CA LYS A 651 -22.42 14.71 -21.11
C LYS A 651 -23.27 15.98 -20.99
N GLY A 652 -22.77 16.93 -20.20
CA GLY A 652 -23.33 18.27 -20.11
C GLY A 652 -23.16 19.05 -21.42
N GLY A 653 -24.11 19.93 -21.70
CA GLY A 653 -24.11 20.75 -22.90
C GLY A 653 -22.98 21.79 -22.91
N SER A 654 -22.48 22.16 -24.09
CA SER A 654 -21.39 23.13 -24.23
C SER A 654 -21.81 24.55 -23.81
N GLN A 655 -20.88 25.30 -23.21
CA GLN A 655 -21.11 26.71 -22.89
C GLN A 655 -21.21 27.55 -24.17
N GLY A 656 -22.21 28.44 -24.24
CA GLY A 656 -22.31 29.43 -25.30
C GLY A 656 -21.31 30.58 -25.14
N VAL A 657 -20.86 31.14 -26.24
CA VAL A 657 -19.97 32.31 -26.27
C VAL A 657 -20.75 33.52 -26.80
N ARG A 658 -20.66 34.64 -26.07
CA ARG A 658 -21.23 35.92 -26.47
C ARG A 658 -20.28 37.06 -26.11
N HIS A 659 -20.25 38.08 -26.94
CA HIS A 659 -19.53 39.33 -26.66
C HIS A 659 -20.46 40.54 -26.84
N ARG A 660 -20.06 41.70 -26.30
CA ARG A 660 -20.83 42.93 -26.39
C ARG A 660 -20.31 43.81 -27.51
N GLU A 661 -21.18 44.18 -28.44
CA GLU A 661 -20.90 45.21 -29.44
C GLU A 661 -21.61 46.52 -29.08
N GLN A 662 -20.94 47.63 -29.35
CA GLN A 662 -21.51 48.96 -29.16
C GLN A 662 -22.41 49.34 -30.33
N THR A 663 -23.56 49.92 -30.02
CA THR A 663 -24.49 50.47 -31.00
C THR A 663 -24.23 51.98 -31.11
N PHE A 664 -24.14 52.50 -32.33
CA PHE A 664 -23.86 53.91 -32.61
C PHE A 664 -25.07 54.59 -33.25
N ASP A 665 -25.31 55.87 -32.94
CA ASP A 665 -26.28 56.68 -33.68
C ASP A 665 -25.76 57.11 -35.05
N LYS A 666 -26.61 57.82 -35.80
CA LYS A 666 -26.31 58.35 -37.15
C LYS A 666 -25.13 59.33 -37.18
N ASP A 667 -24.71 59.86 -36.03
CA ASP A 667 -23.60 60.80 -35.89
C ASP A 667 -22.33 60.10 -35.36
N GLY A 668 -22.36 58.77 -35.24
CA GLY A 668 -21.22 57.93 -34.82
C GLY A 668 -21.00 57.90 -33.31
N LYS A 669 -21.96 58.34 -32.49
CA LYS A 669 -21.84 58.36 -31.03
C LYS A 669 -22.42 57.07 -30.43
N PRO A 670 -21.74 56.41 -29.48
CA PRO A 670 -22.27 55.19 -28.86
C PRO A 670 -23.53 55.52 -28.05
N THR A 671 -24.63 54.84 -28.38
CA THR A 671 -25.95 55.01 -27.75
C THR A 671 -26.40 53.81 -26.95
N GLY A 672 -25.70 52.68 -27.07
CA GLY A 672 -25.98 51.47 -26.31
C GLY A 672 -24.98 50.35 -26.59
N SER A 673 -25.29 49.17 -26.08
CA SER A 673 -24.62 47.94 -26.47
C SER A 673 -25.60 46.78 -26.47
N HIS A 674 -25.34 45.78 -27.29
CA HIS A 674 -26.12 44.55 -27.33
C HIS A 674 -25.19 43.35 -27.34
N TRP A 675 -25.72 42.20 -26.92
CA TRP A 675 -24.98 40.94 -26.97
C TRP A 675 -25.05 40.37 -28.38
N VAL A 676 -23.89 40.09 -28.95
CA VAL A 676 -23.74 39.28 -30.15
C VAL A 676 -23.39 37.87 -29.70
N VAL A 677 -24.15 36.90 -30.19
CA VAL A 677 -23.95 35.48 -29.90
C VAL A 677 -22.99 34.91 -30.95
N ASP A 678 -21.82 34.49 -30.50
CA ASP A 678 -20.83 33.83 -31.34
C ASP A 678 -21.14 32.33 -31.45
N VAL A 679 -21.46 31.70 -30.31
CA VAL A 679 -21.80 30.27 -30.20
C VAL A 679 -22.98 30.13 -29.24
N ARG A 680 -24.04 29.43 -29.67
CA ARG A 680 -25.17 29.11 -28.78
C ARG A 680 -24.77 27.99 -27.82
N PRO A 681 -25.27 27.99 -26.57
CA PRO A 681 -25.09 26.87 -25.67
C PRO A 681 -25.64 25.59 -26.28
N GLY A 682 -24.93 24.49 -26.09
CA GLY A 682 -25.30 23.18 -26.61
C GLY A 682 -26.30 22.46 -25.69
N PRO A 683 -27.13 21.57 -26.26
CA PRO A 683 -27.97 20.68 -25.47
C PRO A 683 -27.12 19.61 -24.77
N ALA A 684 -27.64 19.05 -23.68
CA ALA A 684 -27.05 17.90 -23.01
C ALA A 684 -27.26 16.60 -23.80
N GLU A 685 -26.42 15.61 -23.51
CA GLU A 685 -26.60 14.25 -23.99
C GLU A 685 -27.46 13.44 -23.01
N PRO A 686 -28.31 12.51 -23.51
CA PRO A 686 -29.02 11.59 -22.65
C PRO A 686 -28.04 10.61 -21.98
N GLY A 687 -28.42 10.09 -20.80
CA GLY A 687 -27.70 8.99 -20.19
C GLY A 687 -27.95 7.67 -20.92
N VAL A 688 -27.02 6.72 -20.75
CA VAL A 688 -27.10 5.39 -21.34
C VAL A 688 -27.90 4.47 -20.40
N PRO A 689 -28.87 3.69 -20.91
CA PRO A 689 -29.55 2.68 -20.10
C PRO A 689 -28.61 1.56 -19.63
N GLY A 690 -28.79 1.07 -18.41
CA GLY A 690 -28.12 -0.12 -17.91
C GLY A 690 -28.75 -1.40 -18.47
N THR A 691 -28.03 -2.52 -18.38
CA THR A 691 -28.46 -3.80 -18.96
C THR A 691 -28.84 -4.84 -17.91
N SER A 692 -29.61 -5.83 -18.35
CA SER A 692 -29.87 -7.05 -17.56
C SER A 692 -28.56 -7.75 -17.20
N GLY A 693 -28.54 -8.41 -16.04
CA GLY A 693 -27.42 -9.24 -15.61
C GLY A 693 -27.49 -10.67 -16.14
N CYS A 694 -26.84 -11.59 -15.46
CA CYS A 694 -26.78 -13.01 -15.82
C CYS A 694 -26.52 -13.90 -14.61
N ILE A 695 -26.64 -15.21 -14.80
CA ILE A 695 -26.17 -16.23 -13.86
C ILE A 695 -25.04 -17.00 -14.53
N VAL A 696 -23.84 -16.93 -13.96
CA VAL A 696 -22.69 -17.72 -14.43
C VAL A 696 -22.51 -18.91 -13.51
N ILE A 697 -22.46 -20.11 -14.09
CA ILE A 697 -22.32 -21.37 -13.38
C ILE A 697 -21.09 -22.08 -13.88
N TYR A 698 -20.30 -22.54 -12.93
CA TYR A 698 -19.10 -23.33 -13.14
C TYR A 698 -19.22 -24.67 -12.42
N TRP A 699 -18.77 -25.75 -13.03
CA TRP A 699 -18.68 -27.09 -12.41
C TRP A 699 -17.41 -27.85 -12.80
N ASP A 700 -17.00 -28.77 -11.92
CA ASP A 700 -15.92 -29.73 -12.20
C ASP A 700 -16.31 -30.61 -13.40
N LYS A 701 -15.36 -30.91 -14.30
CA LYS A 701 -15.57 -31.96 -15.29
C LYS A 701 -15.75 -33.28 -14.57
N THR A 702 -16.81 -34.01 -14.91
CA THR A 702 -16.99 -35.38 -14.42
C THR A 702 -15.77 -36.20 -14.86
N ALA A 703 -15.09 -36.84 -13.91
CA ALA A 703 -14.06 -37.82 -14.25
C ALA A 703 -14.66 -38.84 -15.24
N PRO A 704 -13.98 -39.13 -16.37
CA PRO A 704 -14.44 -40.12 -17.32
C PRO A 704 -14.58 -41.52 -16.71
#